data_AF-A0A2U2BDX1-F1
#
_entry.id   AF-A0A2U2BDX1-F1
#
_cell.length_a   1.000
_cell.length_b   1.000
_cell.length_c   1.000
_cell.angle_alpha   90.00
_cell.angle_beta   90.00
_cell.angle_gamma   90.00
#
_symmetry.space_group_name_H-M   'P 1'
#
loop_
_entity.id
_entity.type
_entity.pdbx_description
1 polymer ?
#
loop_
_entity_poly.entity_id
_entity_poly.type
_entity_poly.pdbx_seq_one_letter_code
_entity_poly.pdbx_strand_id
1 'polypeptide(L)'
;MMHFYNNSKQLVRSILIGILFLSFTTLGVHAQVQIMVTTDGGAFVDANSHGTWATATSELQTAIDAAAVATGGGTIWIEGGTYYPTKRQAADPASDPEAVDISGNPRHATFVMASNVTVMGGFEGTETTAAERPSDLFGTTNRVTLSGDIDQDGVDPDNDSYHVVLFPLGVDNSAILEDVYITGGLANGANYFSFRGGGVHMREDGTLNNCVITENGSSDGGGGAYLYKGGLITESEISNNLTPSNGAGILLNLGGTVSNSLIHSNHSTDNSVANGAGVFFDSEPGLFGTLTHCVVATNLSDDKGGGIGTFGEASIINNLILSNEALGNGGGIFLQGGGTVLNNTVVANYSDLGPGVYADTQGAVYNSVLWNNENPYSNVQFVRTDNSTIIDFTAIQGGATGTGITNVINLSTSNSDPGSGTENYPEFRDPVSFAAQPLTSSEVETLLNSDFRINLTSALLDAGNDAFAGIPSFDLGGNQRITKGVIDIGAYEALYYTVTGAVSGSNGTIDPVGPANYLAGEEVVITLTPEEGYDVSTFTINSTDYFDQIADQGDSYTYTEASISDDIDAVVSFGIPNSLAETGLDAFNVYPIPTNDQLFIEGIEINGLEIYSASGKLVKQLKGNIESPVVVSDLTKGLYILIIEDISGEVRTVRFVKN
;
A
#
# COMPACT_ATOMS: atom_id res chain seq x y z
N MET A 1 -2.71 13.69 18.88
CA MET A 1 -1.25 13.50 18.72
C MET A 1 -0.77 12.15 19.28
N MET A 2 -0.81 11.87 20.59
CA MET A 2 -0.35 10.56 21.12
C MET A 2 -1.18 9.33 20.65
N HIS A 3 -2.43 9.55 20.22
CA HIS A 3 -3.28 8.53 19.57
C HIS A 3 -2.94 8.29 18.09
N PHE A 4 -2.26 9.23 17.42
CA PHE A 4 -1.80 9.13 16.03
C PHE A 4 -0.62 8.15 15.91
N TYR A 5 0.25 8.15 16.92
CA TYR A 5 1.49 7.38 17.00
C TYR A 5 1.31 5.86 17.10
N ASN A 6 0.22 5.37 17.72
CA ASN A 6 -0.03 3.93 17.81
C ASN A 6 -0.76 3.38 16.57
N ASN A 7 -1.45 4.24 15.80
CA ASN A 7 -2.27 3.86 14.65
C ASN A 7 -1.59 4.17 13.30
N SER A 8 -0.56 5.03 13.24
CA SER A 8 0.32 5.22 12.07
C SER A 8 0.96 3.91 11.61
N LYS A 9 1.20 2.97 12.55
CA LYS A 9 1.67 1.61 12.28
C LYS A 9 0.73 0.81 11.37
N GLN A 10 -0.60 0.98 11.44
CA GLN A 10 -1.51 0.31 10.52
C GLN A 10 -1.56 0.99 9.15
N LEU A 11 -1.41 2.31 9.08
CA LEU A 11 -1.35 3.06 7.81
C LEU A 11 -0.06 2.72 7.04
N VAL A 12 1.10 2.72 7.71
CA VAL A 12 2.39 2.30 7.14
C VAL A 12 2.35 0.83 6.75
N ARG A 13 1.90 -0.08 7.63
CA ARG A 13 1.86 -1.52 7.32
C ARG A 13 0.80 -1.94 6.31
N SER A 14 -0.24 -1.13 6.06
CA SER A 14 -1.28 -1.46 5.06
C SER A 14 -1.04 -0.79 3.70
N ILE A 15 -0.32 0.34 3.67
CA ILE A 15 0.08 1.02 2.42
C ILE A 15 1.41 0.45 1.88
N LEU A 16 2.28 -0.11 2.72
CA LEU A 16 3.59 -0.65 2.32
C LEU A 16 3.69 -2.18 2.28
N ILE A 17 2.59 -2.92 2.10
CA ILE A 17 2.68 -4.36 1.83
C ILE A 17 3.22 -4.55 0.40
N GLY A 18 4.54 -4.47 0.27
CA GLY A 18 5.23 -4.42 -1.01
C GLY A 18 6.71 -4.78 -0.87
N ILE A 19 6.96 -6.04 -0.53
CA ILE A 19 8.23 -6.76 -0.71
C ILE A 19 9.38 -6.29 0.20
N LEU A 20 9.52 -7.02 1.33
CA LEU A 20 10.78 -7.16 2.05
C LEU A 20 11.84 -7.76 1.09
N PHE A 21 12.61 -6.91 0.40
CA PHE A 21 13.78 -7.38 -0.33
C PHE A 21 14.90 -7.62 0.68
N LEU A 22 15.02 -8.88 1.14
CA LEU A 22 16.26 -9.41 1.67
C LEU A 22 17.32 -9.35 0.56
N SER A 23 18.00 -8.22 0.42
CA SER A 23 19.18 -8.12 -0.43
C SER A 23 20.35 -8.83 0.27
N PHE A 24 20.49 -10.14 0.02
CA PHE A 24 21.71 -10.83 0.36
C PHE A 24 22.80 -10.39 -0.63
N THR A 25 23.59 -9.39 -0.26
CA THR A 25 24.90 -9.20 -0.88
C THR A 25 25.81 -10.32 -0.37
N THR A 26 26.15 -11.25 -1.28
CA THR A 26 27.14 -12.28 -1.00
C THR A 26 28.54 -11.66 -1.10
N LEU A 27 29.02 -11.13 0.03
CA LEU A 27 30.44 -10.85 0.21
C LEU A 27 31.12 -12.02 0.93
N GLY A 28 32.40 -12.23 0.61
CA GLY A 28 33.15 -13.46 0.87
C GLY A 28 33.01 -14.01 2.30
N VAL A 29 33.02 -15.34 2.38
CA VAL A 29 32.83 -16.13 3.60
C VAL A 29 33.97 -15.89 4.61
N HIS A 30 33.87 -14.80 5.36
CA HIS A 30 34.46 -14.61 6.67
C HIS A 30 33.31 -14.48 7.67
N ALA A 31 33.41 -15.14 8.83
CA ALA A 31 32.39 -15.05 9.85
C ALA A 31 32.33 -13.61 10.40
N GLN A 32 31.20 -12.93 10.22
CA GLN A 32 30.96 -11.61 10.80
C GLN A 32 30.88 -11.71 12.32
N VAL A 33 31.35 -10.67 13.02
CA VAL A 33 31.17 -10.60 14.48
C VAL A 33 29.73 -10.23 14.80
N GLN A 34 29.17 -10.86 15.83
CA GLN A 34 27.89 -10.48 16.41
C GLN A 34 28.13 -10.02 17.84
N ILE A 35 27.65 -8.82 18.17
CA ILE A 35 27.85 -8.21 19.48
C ILE A 35 26.48 -7.84 20.07
N MET A 36 26.20 -8.36 21.26
CA MET A 36 24.97 -8.07 22.01
C MET A 36 25.19 -6.87 22.92
N VAL A 37 24.21 -5.96 22.94
CA VAL A 37 24.23 -4.73 23.73
C VAL A 37 22.95 -4.65 24.59
N THR A 38 23.14 -4.41 25.89
CA THR A 38 22.05 -4.17 26.86
C THR A 38 22.37 -2.92 27.69
N THR A 39 21.35 -2.28 28.27
CA THR A 39 21.57 -1.06 29.08
C THR A 39 22.39 -1.31 30.35
N ASP A 40 22.43 -2.55 30.85
CA ASP A 40 23.12 -2.98 32.07
C ASP A 40 24.29 -3.95 31.80
N GLY A 41 24.69 -4.10 30.53
CA GLY A 41 25.74 -5.01 30.10
C GLY A 41 27.12 -4.69 30.68
N GLY A 42 28.03 -5.65 30.60
CA GLY A 42 29.40 -5.52 31.11
C GLY A 42 30.26 -4.52 30.32
N ALA A 43 31.41 -4.15 30.91
CA ALA A 43 32.42 -3.37 30.21
C ALA A 43 32.91 -4.10 28.95
N PHE A 44 33.21 -3.34 27.90
CA PHE A 44 33.67 -3.93 26.65
C PHE A 44 35.07 -4.55 26.81
N VAL A 45 35.25 -5.76 26.28
CA VAL A 45 36.54 -6.49 26.30
C VAL A 45 37.12 -6.59 24.90
N ASP A 46 36.43 -7.31 24.01
CA ASP A 46 36.77 -7.46 22.59
C ASP A 46 35.54 -7.93 21.80
N ALA A 47 35.58 -7.81 20.47
CA ALA A 47 34.44 -8.10 19.59
C ALA A 47 33.92 -9.55 19.66
N ASN A 48 34.72 -10.52 20.11
CA ASN A 48 34.30 -11.93 20.22
C ASN A 48 33.79 -12.29 21.62
N SER A 49 33.96 -11.40 22.60
CA SER A 49 33.59 -11.64 24.00
C SER A 49 32.13 -11.33 24.32
N HIS A 50 31.38 -10.74 23.39
CA HIS A 50 30.01 -10.22 23.62
C HIS A 50 28.95 -10.86 22.72
N GLY A 51 29.18 -12.09 22.24
CA GLY A 51 28.28 -12.76 21.27
C GLY A 51 27.01 -13.40 21.84
N THR A 52 26.70 -13.19 23.13
CA THR A 52 25.46 -13.70 23.78
C THR A 52 24.91 -12.66 24.75
N TRP A 53 23.60 -12.70 25.04
CA TRP A 53 22.97 -11.78 25.99
C TRP A 53 23.58 -11.85 27.39
N ALA A 54 23.97 -13.04 27.86
CA ALA A 54 24.65 -13.22 29.15
C ALA A 54 26.04 -12.53 29.22
N THR A 55 26.61 -12.20 28.07
CA THR A 55 27.90 -11.52 27.92
C THR A 55 27.75 -10.14 27.29
N ALA A 56 26.53 -9.59 27.18
CA ALA A 56 26.30 -8.33 26.50
C ALA A 56 27.10 -7.18 27.13
N THR A 57 27.39 -6.16 26.31
CA THR A 57 28.05 -4.93 26.76
C THR A 57 27.05 -3.78 26.90
N SER A 58 27.35 -2.79 27.74
CA SER A 58 26.63 -1.51 27.78
C SER A 58 27.24 -0.43 26.88
N GLU A 59 28.38 -0.72 26.24
CA GLU A 59 29.13 0.27 25.46
C GLU A 59 28.80 0.20 23.96
N LEU A 60 27.60 0.67 23.58
CA LEU A 60 27.11 0.63 22.19
C LEU A 60 28.10 1.20 21.18
N GLN A 61 28.68 2.37 21.43
CA GLN A 61 29.64 2.96 20.49
C GLN A 61 30.92 2.13 20.36
N THR A 62 31.43 1.58 21.47
CA THR A 62 32.62 0.70 21.44
C THR A 62 32.33 -0.56 20.62
N ALA A 63 31.12 -1.12 20.74
CA ALA A 63 30.68 -2.26 19.94
C ALA A 63 30.65 -1.95 18.43
N ILE A 64 30.11 -0.79 18.03
CA ILE A 64 30.11 -0.33 16.64
C ILE A 64 31.55 -0.18 16.12
N ASP A 65 32.40 0.54 16.86
CA ASP A 65 33.80 0.78 16.47
C ASP A 65 34.59 -0.54 16.34
N ALA A 66 34.32 -1.52 17.21
CA ALA A 66 34.97 -2.83 17.17
C ALA A 66 34.49 -3.71 16.02
N ALA A 67 33.20 -3.69 15.70
CA ALA A 67 32.64 -4.41 14.54
C ALA A 67 33.17 -3.85 13.21
N ALA A 68 33.33 -2.52 13.11
CA ALA A 68 33.82 -1.85 11.90
C ALA A 68 35.23 -2.29 11.49
N VAL A 69 36.10 -2.62 12.45
CA VAL A 69 37.47 -3.08 12.20
C VAL A 69 37.61 -4.61 12.17
N ALA A 70 36.52 -5.35 12.43
CA ALA A 70 36.52 -6.80 12.39
C ALA A 70 36.58 -7.31 10.94
N THR A 71 37.23 -8.46 10.74
CA THR A 71 37.33 -9.07 9.41
C THR A 71 35.93 -9.52 8.95
N GLY A 72 35.39 -8.88 7.92
CA GLY A 72 34.04 -9.17 7.39
C GLY A 72 32.94 -8.24 7.93
N GLY A 73 33.26 -7.30 8.83
CA GLY A 73 32.27 -6.44 9.47
C GLY A 73 31.54 -7.14 10.63
N GLY A 74 30.39 -6.59 11.02
CA GLY A 74 29.60 -7.16 12.11
C GLY A 74 28.18 -6.63 12.27
N THR A 75 27.40 -7.35 13.07
CA THR A 75 26.04 -6.98 13.45
C THR A 75 25.97 -6.70 14.94
N ILE A 76 25.39 -5.57 15.32
CA ILE A 76 25.13 -5.19 16.71
C ILE A 76 23.65 -5.42 17.01
N TRP A 77 23.33 -6.22 18.01
CA TRP A 77 21.95 -6.44 18.46
C TRP A 77 21.71 -5.73 19.77
N ILE A 78 20.65 -4.93 19.82
CA ILE A 78 20.36 -4.06 20.96
C ILE A 78 19.05 -4.50 21.62
N GLU A 79 19.13 -4.84 22.91
CA GLU A 79 17.95 -5.08 23.76
C GLU A 79 17.20 -3.77 24.01
N GLY A 80 15.87 -3.85 24.11
CA GLY A 80 15.02 -2.73 24.47
C GLY A 80 15.53 -1.91 25.67
N GLY A 81 15.49 -0.59 25.53
CA GLY A 81 16.04 0.35 26.50
C GLY A 81 16.43 1.69 25.86
N THR A 82 16.82 2.64 26.71
CA THR A 82 17.32 3.95 26.27
C THR A 82 18.84 3.99 26.35
N TYR A 83 19.48 4.38 25.25
CA TYR A 83 20.92 4.48 25.11
C TYR A 83 21.31 5.92 24.78
N TYR A 84 22.41 6.38 25.38
CA TYR A 84 22.92 7.74 25.23
C TYR A 84 24.29 7.71 24.54
N PRO A 85 24.58 8.66 23.65
CA PRO A 85 25.84 8.67 22.94
C PRO A 85 26.99 9.06 23.87
N THR A 86 28.15 8.45 23.66
CA THR A 86 29.35 8.68 24.50
C THR A 86 30.54 9.22 23.71
N LYS A 87 30.58 9.04 22.39
CA LYS A 87 31.67 9.50 21.52
C LYS A 87 31.39 10.90 21.04
N ARG A 88 32.38 11.78 21.20
CA ARG A 88 32.31 13.16 20.72
C ARG A 88 32.87 13.25 19.31
N GLN A 89 32.07 13.71 18.38
CA GLN A 89 32.48 13.91 17.00
C GLN A 89 31.71 15.06 16.37
N ALA A 90 32.42 16.02 15.75
CA ALA A 90 31.78 17.00 14.88
C ALA A 90 31.36 16.35 13.57
N ALA A 91 30.24 16.81 13.00
CA ALA A 91 29.74 16.30 11.73
C ALA A 91 30.73 16.52 10.56
N ASP A 92 31.55 17.58 10.60
CA ASP A 92 32.58 17.81 9.58
C ASP A 92 33.88 18.41 10.13
N PRO A 93 34.87 17.58 10.50
CA PRO A 93 36.18 18.07 10.90
C PRO A 93 37.13 18.34 9.73
N ALA A 94 36.75 18.05 8.48
CA ALA A 94 37.70 17.90 7.37
C ALA A 94 37.82 19.13 6.44
N SER A 95 36.84 20.02 6.41
CA SER A 95 36.81 21.14 5.45
C SER A 95 37.20 22.51 6.04
N ASP A 96 37.22 22.66 7.37
CA ASP A 96 37.62 23.90 8.04
C ASP A 96 39.04 23.79 8.64
N PRO A 97 40.02 24.61 8.20
CA PRO A 97 41.36 24.65 8.79
C PRO A 97 41.39 25.12 10.24
N GLU A 98 40.31 25.68 10.78
CA GLU A 98 40.11 25.85 12.22
C GLU A 98 39.39 24.61 12.76
N ALA A 99 40.15 23.56 13.08
CA ALA A 99 39.63 22.39 13.78
C ALA A 99 38.82 22.87 15.01
N VAL A 100 37.49 22.75 14.93
CA VAL A 100 36.61 23.15 16.03
C VAL A 100 37.01 22.33 17.25
N ASP A 101 37.39 23.02 18.32
CA ASP A 101 37.69 22.36 19.59
C ASP A 101 36.40 21.80 20.19
N ILE A 102 36.12 20.54 19.87
CA ILE A 102 34.98 19.79 20.40
C ILE A 102 35.24 19.24 21.81
N SER A 103 36.46 19.35 22.34
CA SER A 103 36.86 18.67 23.57
C SER A 103 36.17 19.22 24.83
N GLY A 104 35.72 20.47 24.80
CA GLY A 104 35.02 21.13 25.90
C GLY A 104 33.50 21.01 25.89
N ASN A 105 32.88 20.65 24.78
CA ASN A 105 31.43 20.71 24.63
C ASN A 105 30.80 19.29 24.61
N PRO A 106 30.05 18.88 25.66
CA PRO A 106 29.42 17.57 25.73
C PRO A 106 28.39 17.33 24.61
N ARG A 107 27.82 18.38 24.04
CA ARG A 107 26.79 18.33 22.99
C ARG A 107 27.27 17.75 21.66
N HIS A 108 28.59 17.53 21.49
CA HIS A 108 29.12 16.76 20.35
C HIS A 108 29.04 15.24 20.54
N ALA A 109 28.51 14.76 21.67
CA ALA A 109 28.21 13.34 21.83
C ALA A 109 27.23 12.90 20.73
N THR A 110 27.56 11.82 20.02
CA THR A 110 26.73 11.24 18.96
C THR A 110 27.02 9.75 18.79
N PHE A 111 26.04 8.99 18.29
CA PHE A 111 26.26 7.63 17.80
C PHE A 111 26.85 7.69 16.39
N VAL A 112 28.12 7.33 16.27
CA VAL A 112 28.86 7.37 15.00
C VAL A 112 28.73 6.02 14.31
N MET A 113 28.07 6.01 13.16
CA MET A 113 27.88 4.84 12.31
C MET A 113 29.15 4.53 11.49
N ALA A 114 29.29 3.28 11.05
CA ALA A 114 30.47 2.81 10.34
C ALA A 114 30.14 1.80 9.24
N SER A 115 30.90 1.82 8.15
CA SER A 115 30.77 0.83 7.06
C SER A 115 30.96 -0.61 7.54
N ASN A 116 30.26 -1.52 6.87
CA ASN A 116 30.19 -2.95 7.15
C ASN A 116 29.62 -3.28 8.54
N VAL A 117 28.85 -2.36 9.13
CA VAL A 117 28.19 -2.55 10.41
C VAL A 117 26.69 -2.36 10.27
N THR A 118 25.92 -3.36 10.71
CA THR A 118 24.48 -3.26 10.89
C THR A 118 24.16 -3.16 12.37
N VAL A 119 23.48 -2.10 12.79
CA VAL A 119 23.00 -1.88 14.15
C VAL A 119 21.50 -2.12 14.18
N MET A 120 21.05 -3.12 14.93
CA MET A 120 19.67 -3.62 14.93
C MET A 120 19.03 -3.47 16.31
N GLY A 121 17.91 -2.77 16.39
CA GLY A 121 17.06 -2.73 17.59
C GLY A 121 15.98 -3.82 17.62
N GLY A 122 15.09 -3.75 18.61
CA GLY A 122 13.90 -4.59 18.65
C GLY A 122 14.05 -5.96 19.32
N PHE A 123 15.11 -6.20 20.08
CA PHE A 123 15.32 -7.46 20.82
C PHE A 123 14.84 -7.39 22.28
N GLU A 124 14.37 -8.52 22.82
CA GLU A 124 13.98 -8.72 24.23
C GLU A 124 15.11 -9.33 25.09
N GLY A 125 16.30 -9.56 24.53
CA GLY A 125 17.46 -10.03 25.29
C GLY A 125 17.49 -11.55 25.50
N THR A 126 16.72 -12.31 24.72
CA THR A 126 16.63 -13.79 24.85
C THR A 126 16.84 -14.52 23.52
N GLU A 127 16.83 -13.78 22.42
CA GLU A 127 16.90 -14.30 21.05
C GLU A 127 18.29 -14.84 20.72
N THR A 128 18.32 -15.92 19.95
CA THR A 128 19.52 -16.53 19.37
C THR A 128 19.64 -16.27 17.87
N THR A 129 18.54 -15.88 17.21
CA THR A 129 18.49 -15.48 15.80
C THR A 129 17.68 -14.20 15.63
N ALA A 130 17.97 -13.38 14.61
CA ALA A 130 17.22 -12.14 14.36
C ALA A 130 15.73 -12.38 14.03
N ALA A 131 15.39 -13.59 13.55
CA ALA A 131 14.01 -13.99 13.25
C ALA A 131 13.19 -14.34 14.49
N GLU A 132 13.82 -14.48 15.66
CA GLU A 132 13.13 -14.71 16.94
C GLU A 132 12.63 -13.42 17.59
N ARG A 133 12.97 -12.24 17.04
CA ARG A 133 12.47 -10.95 17.52
C ARG A 133 10.94 -10.89 17.52
N PRO A 134 10.31 -10.14 18.43
CA PRO A 134 8.87 -9.90 18.41
C PRO A 134 8.39 -9.29 17.08
N SER A 135 7.14 -9.59 16.71
CA SER A 135 6.52 -9.03 15.49
C SER A 135 6.22 -7.52 15.57
N ASP A 136 6.10 -6.98 16.79
CA ASP A 136 6.15 -5.54 17.03
C ASP A 136 7.55 -5.16 17.52
N LEU A 137 8.42 -4.74 16.59
CA LEU A 137 9.81 -4.34 16.87
C LEU A 137 9.92 -3.08 17.75
N PHE A 138 8.79 -2.40 17.98
CA PHE A 138 8.70 -1.17 18.77
C PHE A 138 7.77 -1.32 19.99
N GLY A 139 7.54 -2.57 20.42
CA GLY A 139 6.80 -2.90 21.62
C GLY A 139 7.48 -2.36 22.89
N THR A 140 6.75 -2.24 23.99
CA THR A 140 7.24 -1.58 25.21
C THR A 140 8.49 -2.22 25.80
N THR A 141 8.68 -3.53 25.61
CA THR A 141 9.80 -4.31 26.16
C THR A 141 11.04 -4.30 25.28
N ASN A 142 10.86 -4.31 23.96
CA ASN A 142 11.93 -4.45 22.97
C ASN A 142 12.28 -3.16 22.23
N ARG A 143 11.57 -2.05 22.52
CA ARG A 143 11.85 -0.73 21.95
C ARG A 143 13.23 -0.24 22.36
N VAL A 144 14.06 0.05 21.36
CA VAL A 144 15.36 0.70 21.53
C VAL A 144 15.21 2.19 21.23
N THR A 145 15.63 3.03 22.16
CA THR A 145 15.66 4.49 22.01
C THR A 145 17.10 4.98 22.07
N LEU A 146 17.57 5.58 20.98
CA LEU A 146 18.78 6.38 20.94
C LEU A 146 18.39 7.82 21.29
N SER A 147 18.85 8.31 22.44
CA SER A 147 18.46 9.63 22.97
C SER A 147 19.62 10.60 22.97
N GLY A 148 19.39 11.81 22.48
CA GLY A 148 20.31 12.94 22.57
C GLY A 148 20.26 13.70 23.89
N ASP A 149 19.29 13.42 24.77
CA ASP A 149 19.16 13.94 26.16
C ASP A 149 20.29 13.38 27.05
N ILE A 150 21.51 13.89 26.83
CA ILE A 150 22.74 13.35 27.40
C ILE A 150 22.94 13.71 28.87
N ASP A 151 22.25 14.73 29.37
CA ASP A 151 22.20 15.10 30.79
C ASP A 151 21.00 14.52 31.54
N GLN A 152 20.04 13.90 30.84
CA GLN A 152 18.95 13.07 31.37
C GLN A 152 18.02 13.82 32.33
N ASP A 153 17.83 15.11 32.09
CA ASP A 153 16.95 15.92 32.92
C ASP A 153 15.50 15.93 32.41
N GLY A 154 15.28 15.47 31.17
CA GLY A 154 13.99 15.44 30.50
C GLY A 154 13.36 16.82 30.32
N VAL A 155 14.14 17.90 30.43
CA VAL A 155 13.70 19.29 30.37
C VAL A 155 14.78 20.18 29.74
N ASP A 156 14.42 21.07 28.84
CA ASP A 156 15.35 22.06 28.24
C ASP A 156 16.42 21.45 27.30
N PRO A 157 16.21 21.51 25.97
CA PRO A 157 17.11 20.87 25.01
C PRO A 157 18.46 21.59 24.82
N ASP A 158 18.75 22.63 25.60
CA ASP A 158 19.96 23.45 25.47
C ASP A 158 21.28 22.69 25.77
N ASN A 159 21.20 21.56 26.48
CA ASN A 159 22.34 20.66 26.78
C ASN A 159 22.30 19.34 26.00
N ASP A 160 21.30 19.13 25.15
CA ASP A 160 21.16 17.93 24.33
C ASP A 160 22.28 17.81 23.31
N SER A 161 22.52 16.59 22.84
CA SER A 161 23.38 16.32 21.70
C SER A 161 22.94 17.15 20.48
N TYR A 162 23.88 17.71 19.74
CA TYR A 162 23.57 18.38 18.47
C TYR A 162 23.00 17.39 17.45
N HIS A 163 23.59 16.19 17.38
CA HIS A 163 23.18 15.12 16.48
C HIS A 163 23.10 13.83 17.27
N VAL A 164 21.93 13.19 17.34
CA VAL A 164 21.81 11.89 18.02
C VAL A 164 22.62 10.83 17.27
N VAL A 165 22.48 10.77 15.94
CA VAL A 165 23.16 9.82 15.07
C VAL A 165 23.91 10.57 13.96
N LEU A 166 25.15 10.15 13.72
CA LEU A 166 26.00 10.67 12.66
C LEU A 166 26.48 9.53 11.75
N PHE A 167 26.20 9.64 10.45
CA PHE A 167 26.89 8.92 9.39
C PHE A 167 28.00 9.83 8.86
N PRO A 168 29.27 9.62 9.27
CA PRO A 168 30.35 10.54 8.95
C PRO A 168 30.79 10.38 7.49
N LEU A 169 31.56 11.37 7.00
CA LEU A 169 32.16 11.31 5.67
C LEU A 169 32.99 10.02 5.48
N GLY A 170 32.81 9.37 4.32
CA GLY A 170 33.58 8.18 3.95
C GLY A 170 33.01 6.85 4.45
N VAL A 171 31.85 6.86 5.10
CA VAL A 171 31.03 5.63 5.17
C VAL A 171 30.37 5.37 3.82
N ASP A 172 29.86 4.16 3.64
CA ASP A 172 29.07 3.74 2.49
C ASP A 172 27.72 3.15 2.97
N ASN A 173 26.86 2.75 2.03
CA ASN A 173 25.52 2.24 2.34
C ASN A 173 25.49 0.90 3.09
N SER A 174 26.66 0.30 3.39
CA SER A 174 26.77 -0.84 4.30
C SER A 174 26.80 -0.44 5.79
N ALA A 175 26.89 0.86 6.11
CA ALA A 175 26.56 1.38 7.42
C ALA A 175 25.02 1.42 7.55
N ILE A 176 24.45 0.52 8.34
CA ILE A 176 23.00 0.36 8.48
C ILE A 176 22.61 0.56 9.94
N LEU A 177 21.64 1.44 10.19
CA LEU A 177 20.92 1.53 11.46
C LEU A 177 19.46 1.17 11.22
N GLU A 178 18.94 0.20 11.97
CA GLU A 178 17.57 -0.27 11.81
C GLU A 178 16.84 -0.59 13.12
N ASP A 179 15.51 -0.45 13.07
CA ASP A 179 14.60 -0.84 14.14
C ASP A 179 14.77 -0.06 15.46
N VAL A 180 15.06 1.25 15.40
CA VAL A 180 15.28 2.10 16.59
C VAL A 180 14.47 3.41 16.57
N TYR A 181 14.26 3.98 17.76
CA TYR A 181 13.84 5.37 17.97
C TYR A 181 15.06 6.30 18.05
N ILE A 182 14.94 7.49 17.48
CA ILE A 182 15.95 8.55 17.50
C ILE A 182 15.28 9.85 17.96
N THR A 183 15.68 10.36 19.12
CA THR A 183 15.00 11.49 19.78
C THR A 183 15.94 12.35 20.63
N GLY A 184 15.52 13.57 21.00
CA GLY A 184 16.26 14.43 21.93
C GLY A 184 17.51 15.06 21.33
N GLY A 185 17.61 15.18 20.00
CA GLY A 185 18.68 15.92 19.35
C GLY A 185 18.30 17.38 19.10
N LEU A 186 19.19 18.32 19.40
CA LEU A 186 18.99 19.75 19.12
C LEU A 186 20.21 20.38 18.43
N ALA A 187 20.23 20.41 17.10
CA ALA A 187 21.26 21.07 16.31
C ALA A 187 21.03 22.60 16.28
N ASN A 188 21.34 23.32 17.37
CA ASN A 188 21.21 24.78 17.48
C ASN A 188 22.54 25.52 17.72
N GLY A 189 23.68 24.88 17.41
CA GLY A 189 25.00 25.48 17.59
C GLY A 189 25.29 26.63 16.62
N ALA A 190 26.31 27.42 16.91
CA ALA A 190 26.66 28.62 16.14
C ALA A 190 27.41 28.34 14.82
N ASN A 191 27.89 27.11 14.64
CA ASN A 191 28.74 26.72 13.51
C ASN A 191 28.03 25.76 12.56
N TYR A 192 28.53 25.70 11.32
CA TYR A 192 27.99 24.89 10.23
C TYR A 192 27.80 23.40 10.59
N PHE A 193 28.57 22.90 11.55
CA PHE A 193 28.59 21.48 11.95
C PHE A 193 27.62 21.12 13.07
N SER A 194 26.76 22.06 13.48
CA SER A 194 25.98 21.94 14.72
C SER A 194 24.58 22.55 14.64
N PHE A 195 24.16 23.00 13.45
CA PHE A 195 22.91 23.74 13.22
C PHE A 195 21.87 23.03 12.32
N ARG A 196 22.18 21.81 11.87
CA ARG A 196 21.34 20.96 11.01
C ARG A 196 21.41 19.50 11.42
N GLY A 197 20.35 18.72 11.22
CA GLY A 197 20.37 17.28 11.47
C GLY A 197 20.28 16.95 12.96
N GLY A 198 19.24 17.42 13.66
CA GLY A 198 19.09 17.23 15.10
C GLY A 198 19.07 15.75 15.50
N GLY A 199 18.17 14.99 14.90
CA GLY A 199 18.13 13.53 15.07
C GLY A 199 19.29 12.87 14.34
N VAL A 200 19.35 13.07 13.03
CA VAL A 200 20.27 12.38 12.13
C VAL A 200 21.01 13.36 11.24
N HIS A 201 22.33 13.17 11.13
CA HIS A 201 23.15 13.82 10.12
C HIS A 201 23.84 12.76 9.25
N MET A 202 23.53 12.73 7.95
CA MET A 202 24.15 11.84 6.97
C MET A 202 25.05 12.60 6.00
N ARG A 203 26.24 12.05 5.74
CA ARG A 203 27.20 12.60 4.78
C ARG A 203 27.56 11.58 3.72
N GLU A 204 27.19 11.88 2.50
CA GLU A 204 27.41 11.11 1.26
C GLU A 204 26.65 9.78 1.22
N ASP A 205 26.73 8.94 2.25
CA ASP A 205 26.10 7.61 2.24
C ASP A 205 25.64 7.21 3.66
N GLY A 206 24.99 6.05 3.75
CA GLY A 206 24.46 5.47 4.97
C GLY A 206 22.99 5.11 4.82
N THR A 207 22.57 4.08 5.56
CA THR A 207 21.19 3.57 5.48
C THR A 207 20.52 3.65 6.85
N LEU A 208 19.39 4.35 6.89
CA LEU A 208 18.38 4.22 7.93
C LEU A 208 17.22 3.39 7.40
N ASN A 209 16.91 2.31 8.09
CA ASN A 209 15.87 1.38 7.70
C ASN A 209 14.91 1.15 8.86
N ASN A 210 13.60 1.28 8.64
CA ASN A 210 12.58 1.03 9.67
C ASN A 210 12.92 1.71 11.01
N CYS A 211 13.20 3.01 10.98
CA CYS A 211 13.50 3.81 12.18
C CYS A 211 12.39 4.82 12.46
N VAL A 212 12.30 5.29 13.70
CA VAL A 212 11.41 6.40 14.08
C VAL A 212 12.25 7.59 14.53
N ILE A 213 12.21 8.69 13.78
CA ILE A 213 12.96 9.92 14.04
C ILE A 213 11.97 10.97 14.55
N THR A 214 11.97 11.21 15.86
CA THR A 214 10.93 12.04 16.48
C THR A 214 11.43 12.97 17.57
N GLU A 215 10.76 14.11 17.71
CA GLU A 215 11.03 15.09 18.77
C GLU A 215 12.48 15.60 18.75
N ASN A 216 13.01 15.82 17.55
CA ASN A 216 14.31 16.45 17.35
C ASN A 216 14.15 17.87 16.79
N GLY A 217 15.18 18.70 16.97
CA GLY A 217 15.17 20.06 16.47
C GLY A 217 16.49 20.52 15.87
N SER A 218 16.41 21.59 15.08
CA SER A 218 17.59 22.31 14.60
C SER A 218 17.29 23.79 14.39
N SER A 219 18.30 24.64 14.28
CA SER A 219 18.11 26.07 14.02
C SER A 219 18.02 26.43 12.53
N ASP A 220 18.52 25.59 11.62
CA ASP A 220 18.54 25.86 10.17
C ASP A 220 17.74 24.85 9.33
N GLY A 221 17.87 23.54 9.60
CA GLY A 221 17.07 22.56 8.88
C GLY A 221 17.43 21.10 9.11
N GLY A 222 16.54 20.21 8.71
CA GLY A 222 16.66 18.78 8.98
C GLY A 222 16.58 18.50 10.48
N GLY A 223 15.55 19.03 11.16
CA GLY A 223 15.35 18.79 12.58
C GLY A 223 15.35 17.30 12.90
N GLY A 224 14.57 16.52 12.13
CA GLY A 224 14.63 15.07 12.13
C GLY A 224 15.92 14.55 11.48
N ALA A 225 16.07 14.77 10.18
CA ALA A 225 17.21 14.28 9.42
C ALA A 225 17.76 15.29 8.41
N TYR A 226 19.08 15.35 8.32
CA TYR A 226 19.81 16.10 7.29
C TYR A 226 20.66 15.13 6.46
N LEU A 227 20.38 15.07 5.17
CA LEU A 227 21.07 14.23 4.18
C LEU A 227 21.88 15.12 3.26
N TYR A 228 23.21 15.04 3.35
CA TYR A 228 24.11 15.83 2.54
C TYR A 228 24.81 14.96 1.49
N LYS A 229 24.60 15.26 0.20
CA LYS A 229 25.17 14.56 -0.97
C LYS A 229 24.80 13.08 -1.13
N GLY A 230 23.88 12.58 -0.33
CA GLY A 230 23.39 11.21 -0.40
C GLY A 230 22.85 10.73 0.94
N GLY A 231 22.89 9.42 1.17
CA GLY A 231 22.18 8.73 2.26
C GLY A 231 20.79 8.23 1.85
N LEU A 232 20.35 7.16 2.52
CA LEU A 232 19.08 6.49 2.30
C LEU A 232 18.29 6.44 3.60
N ILE A 233 17.07 6.98 3.59
CA ILE A 233 16.05 6.72 4.61
C ILE A 233 14.95 5.89 3.96
N THR A 234 14.67 4.72 4.51
CA THR A 234 13.60 3.86 4.00
C THR A 234 12.78 3.23 5.13
N GLU A 235 11.52 2.93 4.83
CA GLU A 235 10.59 2.25 5.76
C GLU A 235 10.42 2.98 7.11
N SER A 236 10.74 4.27 7.16
CA SER A 236 10.89 5.00 8.42
C SER A 236 9.74 5.96 8.69
N GLU A 237 9.54 6.30 9.96
CA GLU A 237 8.63 7.36 10.40
C GLU A 237 9.44 8.59 10.86
N ILE A 238 9.11 9.76 10.33
CA ILE A 238 9.78 11.03 10.67
C ILE A 238 8.70 12.01 11.14
N SER A 239 8.68 12.26 12.45
CA SER A 239 7.56 12.99 13.05
C SER A 239 7.89 13.92 14.20
N ASN A 240 7.05 14.92 14.43
CA ASN A 240 7.16 15.86 15.56
C ASN A 240 8.53 16.55 15.66
N ASN A 241 9.21 16.75 14.53
CA ASN A 241 10.48 17.48 14.50
C ASN A 241 10.23 18.97 14.26
N LEU A 242 11.07 19.81 14.84
CA LEU A 242 10.85 21.26 14.91
C LEU A 242 12.08 22.03 14.41
N THR A 243 11.88 22.97 13.48
CA THR A 243 12.93 23.90 13.09
C THR A 243 12.37 25.29 12.86
N PRO A 244 13.15 26.37 13.00
CA PRO A 244 12.74 27.68 12.50
C PRO A 244 12.74 27.73 10.97
N SER A 245 13.66 27.07 10.28
CA SER A 245 13.80 27.20 8.82
C SER A 245 13.37 25.93 8.06
N ASN A 246 14.20 25.37 7.19
CA ASN A 246 13.73 24.46 6.13
C ASN A 246 13.74 22.99 6.55
N GLY A 247 12.77 22.21 6.08
CA GLY A 247 12.85 20.75 6.22
C GLY A 247 12.84 20.30 7.67
N ALA A 248 11.83 20.68 8.46
CA ALA A 248 11.77 20.30 9.87
C ALA A 248 11.84 18.79 10.06
N GLY A 249 11.14 18.02 9.23
CA GLY A 249 11.31 16.58 9.13
C GLY A 249 12.64 16.24 8.48
N ILE A 250 12.78 16.51 7.19
CA ILE A 250 13.94 16.12 6.39
C ILE A 250 14.46 17.28 5.53
N LEU A 251 15.78 17.48 5.54
CA LEU A 251 16.50 18.32 4.59
C LEU A 251 17.41 17.46 3.70
N LEU A 252 17.11 17.41 2.40
CA LEU A 252 17.90 16.76 1.36
C LEU A 252 18.74 17.83 0.66
N ASN A 253 20.04 17.86 0.92
CA ASN A 253 20.96 18.84 0.36
C ASN A 253 21.93 18.16 -0.62
N LEU A 254 21.87 18.55 -1.89
CA LEU A 254 22.72 18.05 -2.98
C LEU A 254 22.64 16.53 -3.21
N GLY A 255 21.54 15.87 -2.82
CA GLY A 255 21.36 14.43 -2.98
C GLY A 255 20.52 13.81 -1.86
N GLY A 256 20.52 12.48 -1.82
CA GLY A 256 19.83 11.66 -0.83
C GLY A 256 18.53 11.07 -1.34
N THR A 257 18.11 9.96 -0.73
CA THR A 257 16.88 9.26 -1.09
C THR A 257 16.05 9.00 0.15
N VAL A 258 14.78 9.36 0.09
CA VAL A 258 13.77 8.96 1.07
C VAL A 258 12.75 8.11 0.33
N SER A 259 12.55 6.88 0.78
CA SER A 259 11.58 5.97 0.18
C SER A 259 10.69 5.31 1.20
N ASN A 260 9.49 4.91 0.80
CA ASN A 260 8.68 3.97 1.58
C ASN A 260 8.41 4.43 3.03
N SER A 261 8.36 5.75 3.25
CA SER A 261 8.43 6.35 4.58
C SER A 261 7.22 7.25 4.85
N LEU A 262 6.89 7.42 6.13
CA LEU A 262 5.85 8.33 6.60
C LEU A 262 6.51 9.57 7.22
N ILE A 263 6.24 10.74 6.65
CA ILE A 263 6.76 12.03 7.12
C ILE A 263 5.59 12.89 7.57
N HIS A 264 5.45 13.10 8.88
CA HIS A 264 4.28 13.79 9.40
C HIS A 264 4.44 14.61 10.67
N SER A 265 3.57 15.60 10.85
CA SER A 265 3.53 16.40 12.08
C SER A 265 4.83 17.15 12.38
N ASN A 266 5.63 17.43 11.35
CA ASN A 266 6.83 18.27 11.48
C ASN A 266 6.46 19.75 11.28
N HIS A 267 7.17 20.65 11.95
CA HIS A 267 6.84 22.08 11.96
C HIS A 267 8.07 22.95 11.68
N SER A 268 7.99 23.75 10.61
CA SER A 268 8.91 24.85 10.33
C SER A 268 8.28 26.19 10.72
N THR A 269 8.89 26.94 11.66
CA THR A 269 8.21 28.01 12.41
C THR A 269 8.53 29.46 11.99
N ASP A 270 9.55 29.71 11.16
CA ASP A 270 9.87 31.07 10.72
C ASP A 270 9.00 31.48 9.52
N ASN A 271 8.21 32.53 9.71
CA ASN A 271 7.27 33.01 8.70
C ASN A 271 7.87 33.77 7.51
N SER A 272 9.20 33.72 7.34
CA SER A 272 9.91 34.40 6.25
C SER A 272 10.89 33.51 5.49
N VAL A 273 11.32 32.40 6.10
CA VAL A 273 12.29 31.48 5.50
C VAL A 273 11.92 30.00 5.64
N ALA A 274 10.81 29.64 6.29
CA ALA A 274 10.37 28.26 6.42
C ALA A 274 9.87 27.69 5.09
N ASN A 275 10.54 26.65 4.58
CA ASN A 275 10.09 25.94 3.39
C ASN A 275 10.12 24.42 3.62
N GLY A 276 9.10 23.71 3.14
CA GLY A 276 9.10 22.26 3.09
C GLY A 276 9.13 21.61 4.46
N ALA A 277 8.18 21.90 5.34
CA ALA A 277 8.27 21.46 6.74
C ALA A 277 8.37 19.93 6.89
N GLY A 278 7.69 19.17 6.03
CA GLY A 278 7.92 17.74 5.91
C GLY A 278 9.28 17.44 5.30
N VAL A 279 9.46 17.83 4.03
CA VAL A 279 10.69 17.61 3.26
C VAL A 279 11.11 18.87 2.51
N PHE A 280 12.36 19.27 2.65
CA PHE A 280 12.96 20.32 1.83
C PHE A 280 14.12 19.78 0.98
N PHE A 281 14.11 20.14 -0.30
CA PHE A 281 15.21 19.88 -1.22
C PHE A 281 16.01 21.15 -1.44
N ASP A 282 17.32 21.08 -1.22
CA ASP A 282 18.29 22.13 -1.50
C ASP A 282 19.32 21.57 -2.48
N SER A 283 19.05 21.76 -3.77
CA SER A 283 19.72 21.02 -4.84
C SER A 283 20.35 21.95 -5.87
N GLU A 284 21.37 21.43 -6.54
CA GLU A 284 21.99 22.06 -7.70
C GLU A 284 21.79 21.17 -8.92
N PRO A 285 21.91 21.70 -10.16
CA PRO A 285 21.70 20.90 -11.37
C PRO A 285 22.55 19.62 -11.41
N GLY A 286 21.89 18.46 -11.50
CA GLY A 286 22.51 17.14 -11.51
C GLY A 286 22.89 16.56 -10.13
N LEU A 287 22.62 17.29 -9.04
CA LEU A 287 22.81 16.85 -7.65
C LEU A 287 21.51 17.10 -6.87
N PHE A 288 20.53 16.22 -7.07
CA PHE A 288 19.21 16.35 -6.48
C PHE A 288 18.81 15.13 -5.65
N GLY A 289 17.99 15.37 -4.64
CA GLY A 289 17.38 14.31 -3.84
C GLY A 289 16.18 13.65 -4.51
N THR A 290 15.81 12.47 -4.02
CA THR A 290 14.62 11.71 -4.43
C THR A 290 13.72 11.44 -3.22
N LEU A 291 12.42 11.68 -3.38
CA LEU A 291 11.36 11.25 -2.48
C LEU A 291 10.38 10.36 -3.25
N THR A 292 10.25 9.10 -2.85
CA THR A 292 9.43 8.13 -3.59
C THR A 292 8.66 7.17 -2.70
N HIS A 293 7.42 6.85 -3.09
CA HIS A 293 6.57 5.90 -2.33
C HIS A 293 6.38 6.30 -0.86
N CYS A 294 6.35 7.60 -0.59
CA CYS A 294 6.17 8.15 0.74
C CYS A 294 4.76 8.69 0.94
N VAL A 295 4.37 8.78 2.22
CA VAL A 295 3.23 9.56 2.67
C VAL A 295 3.77 10.79 3.39
N VAL A 296 3.54 11.98 2.84
CA VAL A 296 3.90 13.26 3.47
C VAL A 296 2.62 13.89 3.97
N ALA A 297 2.37 13.82 5.27
CA ALA A 297 1.08 14.17 5.84
C ALA A 297 1.17 15.13 7.02
N THR A 298 0.19 16.02 7.17
CA THR A 298 0.05 16.83 8.39
C THR A 298 1.34 17.54 8.81
N ASN A 299 2.14 18.05 7.87
CA ASN A 299 3.28 18.93 8.18
C ASN A 299 2.87 20.41 8.06
N LEU A 300 3.46 21.26 8.88
CA LEU A 300 3.11 22.68 8.99
C LEU A 300 4.32 23.56 8.70
N SER A 301 4.19 24.48 7.75
CA SER A 301 5.17 25.53 7.50
C SER A 301 4.56 26.91 7.73
N ASP A 302 5.24 27.76 8.49
CA ASP A 302 4.77 29.13 8.75
C ASP A 302 5.02 30.09 7.57
N ASP A 303 5.65 29.63 6.47
CA ASP A 303 5.80 30.38 5.21
C ASP A 303 5.40 29.55 3.97
N LYS A 304 6.22 28.64 3.45
CA LYS A 304 5.89 27.91 2.20
C LYS A 304 6.10 26.41 2.31
N GLY A 305 5.45 25.64 1.43
CA GLY A 305 5.69 24.20 1.32
C GLY A 305 5.35 23.48 2.62
N GLY A 306 4.08 23.36 2.98
CA GLY A 306 3.68 22.68 4.22
C GLY A 306 4.20 21.24 4.23
N GLY A 307 3.93 20.51 3.16
CA GLY A 307 4.47 19.17 2.94
C GLY A 307 5.89 19.21 2.41
N ILE A 308 6.05 19.71 1.18
CA ILE A 308 7.30 19.65 0.43
C ILE A 308 7.69 21.04 -0.07
N GLY A 309 8.96 21.38 0.04
CA GLY A 309 9.56 22.57 -0.55
C GLY A 309 10.79 22.19 -1.37
N THR A 310 11.05 22.94 -2.43
CA THR A 310 12.26 22.74 -3.26
C THR A 310 12.94 24.06 -3.52
N PHE A 311 14.27 24.00 -3.57
CA PHE A 311 15.15 25.02 -4.12
C PHE A 311 16.12 24.30 -5.07
N GLY A 312 15.82 24.35 -6.37
CA GLY A 312 16.54 23.62 -7.42
C GLY A 312 15.84 22.34 -7.88
N GLU A 313 16.61 21.38 -8.40
CA GLU A 313 16.09 20.11 -8.91
C GLU A 313 15.66 19.16 -7.78
N ALA A 314 14.62 18.35 -8.02
CA ALA A 314 14.13 17.33 -7.10
C ALA A 314 13.38 16.24 -7.88
N SER A 315 13.37 15.02 -7.37
CA SER A 315 12.52 13.93 -7.87
C SER A 315 11.48 13.59 -6.81
N ILE A 316 10.25 14.05 -7.01
CA ILE A 316 9.10 13.80 -6.12
C ILE A 316 8.17 12.85 -6.88
N ILE A 317 8.26 11.55 -6.60
CA ILE A 317 7.69 10.51 -7.45
C ILE A 317 6.76 9.62 -6.63
N ASN A 318 5.52 9.43 -7.08
CA ASN A 318 4.65 8.38 -6.53
C ASN A 318 4.39 8.47 -5.02
N ASN A 319 4.11 9.68 -4.53
CA ASN A 319 3.83 9.95 -3.13
C ASN A 319 2.36 10.35 -2.92
N LEU A 320 1.87 10.11 -1.71
CA LEU A 320 0.63 10.71 -1.20
C LEU A 320 1.00 11.93 -0.34
N ILE A 321 0.52 13.11 -0.73
CA ILE A 321 0.81 14.39 -0.06
C ILE A 321 -0.50 14.94 0.47
N LEU A 322 -0.69 14.83 1.78
CA LEU A 322 -2.02 14.81 2.41
C LEU A 322 -2.11 15.76 3.62
N SER A 323 -3.10 16.66 3.64
CA SER A 323 -3.40 17.45 4.86
C SER A 323 -2.22 18.25 5.42
N ASN A 324 -1.28 18.66 4.57
CA ASN A 324 -0.23 19.58 4.96
C ASN A 324 -0.72 21.03 4.90
N GLU A 325 -0.08 21.90 5.66
CA GLU A 325 -0.49 23.30 5.80
C GLU A 325 0.70 24.23 5.64
N ALA A 326 0.56 25.27 4.81
CA ALA A 326 1.48 26.38 4.74
C ALA A 326 0.72 27.68 5.03
N LEU A 327 1.21 28.52 5.93
CA LEU A 327 0.59 29.83 6.20
C LEU A 327 0.81 30.84 5.05
N GLY A 328 1.71 30.55 4.11
CA GLY A 328 1.88 31.27 2.85
C GLY A 328 1.51 30.40 1.65
N ASN A 329 2.50 29.92 0.88
CA ASN A 329 2.25 29.32 -0.43
C ASN A 329 2.57 27.82 -0.49
N GLY A 330 1.79 27.06 -1.26
CA GLY A 330 2.13 25.66 -1.56
C GLY A 330 1.90 24.74 -0.37
N GLY A 331 0.65 24.60 0.09
CA GLY A 331 0.32 23.74 1.23
C GLY A 331 0.87 22.33 1.08
N GLY A 332 0.61 21.70 -0.07
CA GLY A 332 1.19 20.42 -0.44
C GLY A 332 2.65 20.58 -0.88
N ILE A 333 2.87 21.28 -2.00
CA ILE A 333 4.19 21.43 -2.62
C ILE A 333 4.47 22.89 -2.99
N PHE A 334 5.63 23.39 -2.59
CA PHE A 334 6.25 24.61 -3.10
C PHE A 334 7.43 24.27 -4.01
N LEU A 335 7.33 24.63 -5.29
CA LEU A 335 8.36 24.41 -6.31
C LEU A 335 9.13 25.70 -6.60
N GLN A 336 10.44 25.72 -6.42
CA GLN A 336 11.30 26.84 -6.81
C GLN A 336 12.59 26.32 -7.42
N GLY A 337 12.93 26.81 -8.63
CA GLY A 337 14.19 26.50 -9.28
C GLY A 337 14.25 25.14 -9.99
N GLY A 338 13.14 24.39 -10.07
CA GLY A 338 13.10 23.10 -10.74
C GLY A 338 12.20 22.06 -10.06
N GLY A 339 12.48 20.79 -10.33
CA GLY A 339 11.81 19.64 -9.72
C GLY A 339 10.79 18.94 -10.63
N THR A 340 10.75 17.62 -10.53
CA THR A 340 9.74 16.78 -11.20
C THR A 340 8.79 16.23 -10.14
N VAL A 341 7.52 16.57 -10.28
CA VAL A 341 6.39 16.00 -9.53
C VAL A 341 5.70 15.02 -10.47
N LEU A 342 5.99 13.73 -10.31
CA LEU A 342 5.48 12.66 -11.19
C LEU A 342 4.63 11.67 -10.40
N ASN A 343 3.45 11.34 -10.90
CA ASN A 343 2.61 10.29 -10.32
C ASN A 343 2.22 10.55 -8.85
N ASN A 344 2.04 11.80 -8.41
CA ASN A 344 1.68 12.06 -7.01
C ASN A 344 0.18 12.29 -6.85
N THR A 345 -0.35 11.96 -5.67
CA THR A 345 -1.70 12.37 -5.25
C THR A 345 -1.55 13.46 -4.19
N VAL A 346 -1.92 14.69 -4.53
CA VAL A 346 -1.81 15.90 -3.68
C VAL A 346 -3.20 16.35 -3.26
N VAL A 347 -3.57 16.07 -2.01
CA VAL A 347 -4.95 16.15 -1.54
C VAL A 347 -5.09 16.76 -0.15
N ALA A 348 -6.21 17.44 0.10
CA ALA A 348 -6.55 17.98 1.43
C ALA A 348 -5.52 18.97 2.02
N ASN A 349 -4.59 19.51 1.23
CA ASN A 349 -3.60 20.46 1.74
C ASN A 349 -4.18 21.88 1.82
N TYR A 350 -3.57 22.74 2.63
CA TYR A 350 -4.04 24.10 2.86
C TYR A 350 -2.93 25.14 2.70
N SER A 351 -3.22 26.24 2.00
CA SER A 351 -2.36 27.44 2.00
C SER A 351 -3.06 28.68 1.44
N ASP A 352 -2.48 29.86 1.65
CA ASP A 352 -2.98 31.13 1.10
C ASP A 352 -2.95 31.17 -0.44
N LEU A 353 -2.03 30.46 -1.11
CA LEU A 353 -1.96 30.35 -2.58
C LEU A 353 -1.40 29.00 -3.05
N GLY A 354 -2.06 28.40 -4.05
CA GLY A 354 -1.62 27.13 -4.64
C GLY A 354 -1.59 25.98 -3.61
N PRO A 355 -2.68 25.70 -2.89
CA PRO A 355 -2.69 24.74 -1.79
C PRO A 355 -2.32 23.31 -2.21
N GLY A 356 -2.57 22.92 -3.46
CA GLY A 356 -1.97 21.71 -4.00
C GLY A 356 -0.50 21.94 -4.32
N VAL A 357 -0.26 22.76 -5.36
CA VAL A 357 1.09 23.09 -5.81
C VAL A 357 1.21 24.58 -6.11
N TYR A 358 2.24 25.20 -5.55
CA TYR A 358 2.68 26.54 -5.93
C TYR A 358 4.04 26.44 -6.61
N ALA A 359 4.14 26.83 -7.88
CA ALA A 359 5.37 26.84 -8.65
C ALA A 359 5.87 28.26 -8.87
N ASP A 360 6.94 28.63 -8.18
CA ASP A 360 7.59 29.91 -8.34
C ASP A 360 8.30 29.97 -9.71
N THR A 361 9.29 29.11 -9.93
CA THR A 361 10.04 29.05 -11.19
C THR A 361 10.45 27.62 -11.53
N GLN A 362 10.40 27.30 -12.83
CA GLN A 362 10.81 26.02 -13.42
C GLN A 362 10.09 24.81 -12.79
N GLY A 363 10.41 23.60 -13.26
CA GLY A 363 9.82 22.35 -12.78
C GLY A 363 8.72 21.79 -13.67
N ALA A 364 8.24 20.60 -13.30
CA ALA A 364 7.25 19.89 -14.08
C ALA A 364 6.31 19.07 -13.19
N VAL A 365 5.02 19.07 -13.54
CA VAL A 365 3.98 18.28 -12.88
C VAL A 365 3.34 17.35 -13.92
N TYR A 366 3.48 16.05 -13.69
CA TYR A 366 3.05 15.01 -14.62
C TYR A 366 2.26 13.91 -13.91
N ASN A 367 1.24 13.35 -14.58
CA ASN A 367 0.48 12.20 -14.10
C ASN A 367 0.01 12.32 -12.64
N SER A 368 -0.24 13.55 -12.17
CA SER A 368 -0.51 13.82 -10.76
C SER A 368 -1.95 14.28 -10.55
N VAL A 369 -2.46 14.08 -9.35
CA VAL A 369 -3.80 14.51 -8.93
C VAL A 369 -3.68 15.66 -7.94
N LEU A 370 -4.44 16.74 -8.16
CA LEU A 370 -4.59 17.85 -7.26
C LEU A 370 -6.08 18.02 -6.93
N TRP A 371 -6.52 17.56 -5.76
CA TRP A 371 -7.94 17.51 -5.42
C TRP A 371 -8.21 17.81 -3.94
N ASN A 372 -9.31 18.50 -3.65
CA ASN A 372 -9.71 18.92 -2.31
C ASN A 372 -8.64 19.68 -1.51
N ASN A 373 -7.70 20.36 -2.17
CA ASN A 373 -6.80 21.30 -1.48
C ASN A 373 -7.51 22.65 -1.34
N GLU A 374 -7.33 23.32 -0.20
CA GLU A 374 -8.10 24.51 0.16
C GLU A 374 -7.25 25.76 0.34
N ASN A 375 -7.82 26.87 -0.11
CA ASN A 375 -7.30 28.20 0.09
C ASN A 375 -8.49 29.10 0.49
N PRO A 376 -8.35 29.97 1.52
CA PRO A 376 -9.44 30.82 2.00
C PRO A 376 -9.94 31.86 0.98
N TYR A 377 -9.19 32.11 -0.10
CA TYR A 377 -9.45 33.15 -1.10
C TYR A 377 -9.81 32.62 -2.49
N SER A 378 -9.56 31.33 -2.79
CA SER A 378 -9.83 30.76 -4.12
C SER A 378 -9.86 29.23 -4.12
N ASN A 379 -10.44 28.64 -5.17
CA ASN A 379 -10.42 27.18 -5.37
C ASN A 379 -9.25 26.72 -6.26
N VAL A 380 -8.29 27.59 -6.55
CA VAL A 380 -7.19 27.32 -7.49
C VAL A 380 -6.18 26.38 -6.84
N GLN A 381 -6.13 25.13 -7.29
CA GLN A 381 -5.25 24.10 -6.75
C GLN A 381 -3.77 24.30 -7.11
N PHE A 382 -3.53 24.81 -8.31
CA PHE A 382 -2.21 25.02 -8.90
C PHE A 382 -1.99 26.48 -9.24
N VAL A 383 -0.91 27.07 -8.74
CA VAL A 383 -0.48 28.43 -9.06
C VAL A 383 0.94 28.38 -9.62
N ARG A 384 1.21 29.16 -10.67
CA ARG A 384 2.57 29.41 -11.13
C ARG A 384 2.84 30.89 -11.38
N THR A 385 4.05 31.36 -11.12
CA THR A 385 4.38 32.80 -11.28
C THR A 385 4.83 33.14 -12.71
N ASP A 386 5.32 32.16 -13.47
CA ASP A 386 5.65 32.29 -14.88
C ASP A 386 5.24 31.03 -15.70
N ASN A 387 5.58 30.99 -16.99
CA ASN A 387 5.24 29.88 -17.89
C ASN A 387 6.38 28.84 -18.03
N SER A 388 7.39 28.86 -17.15
CA SER A 388 8.51 27.92 -17.19
C SER A 388 8.19 26.55 -16.57
N THR A 389 7.20 26.48 -15.67
CA THR A 389 6.71 25.22 -15.11
C THR A 389 5.75 24.52 -16.09
N ILE A 390 6.06 23.26 -16.41
CA ILE A 390 5.28 22.41 -17.31
C ILE A 390 4.23 21.65 -16.51
N ILE A 391 3.04 21.49 -17.08
CA ILE A 391 1.98 20.63 -16.55
C ILE A 391 1.43 19.83 -17.71
N ASP A 392 1.40 18.51 -17.56
CA ASP A 392 0.87 17.59 -18.57
C ASP A 392 0.27 16.34 -17.91
N PHE A 393 -0.75 15.74 -18.51
CA PHE A 393 -1.44 14.53 -17.98
C PHE A 393 -1.78 14.62 -16.50
N THR A 394 -2.27 15.78 -16.04
CA THR A 394 -2.52 16.05 -14.61
C THR A 394 -4.00 16.29 -14.39
N ALA A 395 -4.56 15.69 -13.34
CA ALA A 395 -5.96 15.88 -12.97
C ALA A 395 -6.09 16.91 -11.86
N ILE A 396 -6.88 17.96 -12.08
CA ILE A 396 -6.92 19.15 -11.21
C ILE A 396 -8.38 19.53 -10.93
N GLN A 397 -8.75 19.59 -9.65
CA GLN A 397 -10.05 20.11 -9.21
C GLN A 397 -10.25 21.54 -9.69
N GLY A 398 -11.38 21.80 -10.36
CA GLY A 398 -11.69 23.13 -10.89
C GLY A 398 -10.81 23.58 -12.06
N GLY A 399 -9.94 22.69 -12.56
CA GLY A 399 -9.04 22.91 -13.68
C GLY A 399 -7.83 23.77 -13.40
N ALA A 400 -7.04 24.03 -14.44
CA ALA A 400 -5.82 24.83 -14.37
C ALA A 400 -6.04 26.24 -14.92
N THR A 401 -5.51 27.25 -14.24
CA THR A 401 -5.45 28.62 -14.78
C THR A 401 -4.09 28.87 -15.44
N GLY A 402 -4.06 29.55 -16.59
CA GLY A 402 -2.82 29.85 -17.32
C GLY A 402 -2.83 29.39 -18.79
N THR A 403 -1.82 29.78 -19.55
CA THR A 403 -1.68 29.46 -20.99
C THR A 403 -0.59 28.41 -21.23
N GLY A 404 -0.78 27.49 -22.17
CA GLY A 404 0.25 26.48 -22.48
C GLY A 404 0.29 25.31 -21.49
N ILE A 405 -0.84 25.03 -20.84
CA ILE A 405 -1.10 23.82 -20.06
C ILE A 405 -1.83 22.84 -20.99
N THR A 406 -1.38 21.58 -21.06
CA THR A 406 -1.93 20.55 -21.96
C THR A 406 -2.38 19.33 -21.18
N ASN A 407 -3.27 18.53 -21.78
CA ASN A 407 -3.74 17.24 -21.26
C ASN A 407 -4.14 17.24 -19.78
N VAL A 408 -4.90 18.27 -19.35
CA VAL A 408 -5.42 18.36 -17.98
C VAL A 408 -6.84 17.81 -17.91
N ILE A 409 -7.09 16.95 -16.92
CA ILE A 409 -8.43 16.50 -16.57
C ILE A 409 -8.99 17.46 -15.53
N ASN A 410 -10.05 18.18 -15.88
CA ASN A 410 -10.76 19.05 -14.93
C ASN A 410 -11.65 18.19 -14.05
N LEU A 411 -11.26 18.00 -12.79
CA LEU A 411 -12.02 17.23 -11.82
C LEU A 411 -13.13 18.06 -11.16
N SER A 412 -14.22 17.38 -10.81
CA SER A 412 -15.28 17.89 -9.96
C SER A 412 -14.78 18.20 -8.55
N THR A 413 -15.47 19.10 -7.87
CA THR A 413 -15.28 19.33 -6.42
C THR A 413 -15.87 18.18 -5.58
N SER A 414 -16.75 17.37 -6.16
CA SER A 414 -17.28 16.16 -5.51
C SER A 414 -16.40 14.96 -5.82
N ASN A 415 -16.33 14.02 -4.89
CA ASN A 415 -15.55 12.79 -5.09
C ASN A 415 -16.21 11.84 -6.10
N SER A 416 -17.54 11.76 -6.09
CA SER A 416 -18.31 10.79 -6.87
C SER A 416 -19.46 11.44 -7.64
N ASP A 417 -19.90 10.79 -8.73
CA ASP A 417 -21.03 11.27 -9.52
C ASP A 417 -22.36 11.22 -8.72
N PRO A 418 -23.05 12.35 -8.50
CA PRO A 418 -24.39 12.35 -7.91
C PRO A 418 -25.49 11.86 -8.88
N GLY A 419 -25.13 11.18 -9.98
CA GLY A 419 -26.03 10.71 -11.03
C GLY A 419 -26.24 11.69 -12.18
N SER A 420 -25.32 12.65 -12.35
CA SER A 420 -25.36 13.67 -13.39
C SER A 420 -24.71 13.22 -14.70
N GLY A 421 -23.67 12.36 -14.64
CA GLY A 421 -22.90 11.87 -15.77
C GLY A 421 -22.16 12.94 -16.59
N THR A 422 -21.95 14.14 -16.05
CA THR A 422 -21.45 15.30 -16.84
C THR A 422 -20.07 15.82 -16.44
N GLU A 423 -19.52 15.40 -15.31
CA GLU A 423 -18.23 15.85 -14.80
C GLU A 423 -17.25 14.69 -14.66
N ASN A 424 -15.97 15.00 -14.53
CA ASN A 424 -14.93 14.02 -14.24
C ASN A 424 -14.77 13.91 -12.72
N TYR A 425 -14.94 12.72 -12.17
CA TYR A 425 -14.84 12.48 -10.74
C TYR A 425 -13.56 11.69 -10.42
N PRO A 426 -12.83 12.01 -9.33
CA PRO A 426 -11.69 11.21 -8.92
C PRO A 426 -12.09 9.82 -8.44
N GLU A 427 -13.31 9.66 -7.88
CA GLU A 427 -13.86 8.40 -7.39
C GLU A 427 -12.89 7.67 -6.44
N PHE A 428 -12.29 8.40 -5.51
CA PHE A 428 -11.52 7.79 -4.43
C PHE A 428 -12.44 6.95 -3.54
N ARG A 429 -11.94 5.83 -3.01
CA ARG A 429 -12.75 4.87 -2.24
C ARG A 429 -13.30 5.46 -0.94
N ASP A 430 -12.46 6.13 -0.16
CA ASP A 430 -12.85 6.75 1.11
C ASP A 430 -11.96 7.97 1.44
N PRO A 431 -12.05 9.07 0.67
CA PRO A 431 -11.21 10.25 0.89
C PRO A 431 -11.67 11.06 2.11
N VAL A 432 -10.76 11.82 2.71
CA VAL A 432 -11.14 12.83 3.71
C VAL A 432 -11.91 13.99 3.08
N SER A 433 -12.81 14.58 3.86
CA SER A 433 -13.69 15.68 3.44
C SER A 433 -13.24 17.07 3.91
N PHE A 434 -12.16 17.16 4.67
CA PHE A 434 -11.57 18.41 5.15
C PHE A 434 -10.16 18.59 4.58
N ALA A 435 -9.65 19.81 4.65
CA ALA A 435 -8.27 20.15 4.33
C ALA A 435 -7.54 20.74 5.56
N ALA A 436 -6.22 20.91 5.45
CA ALA A 436 -5.32 21.37 6.51
C ALA A 436 -5.03 20.31 7.59
N GLN A 437 -4.32 20.75 8.64
CA GLN A 437 -4.00 19.94 9.81
C GLN A 437 -5.28 19.46 10.52
N PRO A 438 -5.34 18.19 10.96
CA PRO A 438 -6.45 17.73 11.78
C PRO A 438 -6.44 18.42 13.15
N LEU A 439 -7.54 19.03 13.54
CA LEU A 439 -7.68 19.80 14.79
C LEU A 439 -8.24 18.95 15.94
N THR A 440 -8.86 17.82 15.62
CA THR A 440 -9.55 16.94 16.56
C THR A 440 -9.10 15.49 16.43
N SER A 441 -9.25 14.71 17.51
CA SER A 441 -8.98 13.26 17.47
C SER A 441 -9.85 12.50 16.46
N SER A 442 -11.03 13.04 16.11
CA SER A 442 -11.89 12.42 15.10
C SER A 442 -11.32 12.64 13.69
N GLU A 443 -10.84 13.84 13.38
CA GLU A 443 -10.21 14.13 12.08
C GLU A 443 -8.91 13.34 11.89
N VAL A 444 -8.14 13.20 12.97
CA VAL A 444 -6.98 12.30 13.05
C VAL A 444 -7.37 10.88 12.62
N GLU A 445 -8.44 10.34 13.22
CA GLU A 445 -8.93 8.98 12.93
C GLU A 445 -9.47 8.86 11.49
N THR A 446 -10.18 9.86 10.99
CA THR A 446 -10.63 9.91 9.59
C THR A 446 -9.45 9.92 8.63
N LEU A 447 -8.40 10.69 8.90
CA LEU A 447 -7.19 10.71 8.06
C LEU A 447 -6.48 9.36 8.02
N LEU A 448 -6.35 8.71 9.18
CA LEU A 448 -5.74 7.39 9.32
C LEU A 448 -6.51 6.27 8.62
N ASN A 449 -7.82 6.43 8.42
CA ASN A 449 -8.66 5.44 7.75
C ASN A 449 -8.94 5.78 6.29
N SER A 450 -8.43 6.91 5.79
CA SER A 450 -8.71 7.35 4.43
C SER A 450 -8.07 6.46 3.36
N ASP A 451 -8.77 6.30 2.24
CA ASP A 451 -8.36 5.49 1.09
C ASP A 451 -8.47 6.28 -0.22
N PHE A 452 -7.31 6.63 -0.76
CA PHE A 452 -7.16 7.38 -2.01
C PHE A 452 -6.90 6.49 -3.23
N ARG A 453 -7.11 5.17 -3.12
CA ARG A 453 -7.22 4.31 -4.31
C ARG A 453 -8.52 4.65 -5.05
N ILE A 454 -8.51 4.49 -6.36
CA ILE A 454 -9.64 4.85 -7.22
C ILE A 454 -10.58 3.67 -7.46
N ASN A 455 -11.84 3.98 -7.75
CA ASN A 455 -12.82 3.03 -8.28
C ASN A 455 -12.82 3.00 -9.81
N LEU A 456 -13.44 1.97 -10.40
CA LEU A 456 -13.43 1.73 -11.86
C LEU A 456 -14.21 2.75 -12.69
N THR A 457 -14.98 3.63 -12.06
CA THR A 457 -15.67 4.76 -12.72
C THR A 457 -14.86 6.06 -12.68
N SER A 458 -13.66 6.03 -12.09
CA SER A 458 -12.80 7.20 -11.96
C SER A 458 -12.38 7.75 -13.31
N ALA A 459 -12.33 9.08 -13.41
CA ALA A 459 -11.72 9.75 -14.56
C ALA A 459 -10.18 9.63 -14.58
N LEU A 460 -9.58 9.10 -13.51
CA LEU A 460 -8.12 8.91 -13.39
C LEU A 460 -7.66 7.57 -13.95
N LEU A 461 -8.59 6.62 -14.11
CA LEU A 461 -8.35 5.26 -14.58
C LEU A 461 -7.84 5.27 -16.03
N ASP A 462 -6.72 4.60 -16.28
CA ASP A 462 -6.06 4.43 -17.58
C ASP A 462 -5.90 5.76 -18.34
N ALA A 463 -5.69 6.87 -17.62
CA ALA A 463 -5.73 8.22 -18.17
C ALA A 463 -4.36 8.92 -18.27
N GLY A 464 -3.31 8.31 -17.72
CA GLY A 464 -1.96 8.87 -17.67
C GLY A 464 -1.11 8.54 -18.88
N ASN A 465 0.17 8.96 -18.83
CA ASN A 465 1.16 8.73 -19.87
C ASN A 465 2.36 7.94 -19.33
N ASP A 466 2.60 6.77 -19.91
CA ASP A 466 3.67 5.84 -19.53
C ASP A 466 5.03 6.15 -20.20
N ALA A 467 5.08 7.16 -21.07
CA ALA A 467 6.31 7.56 -21.77
C ALA A 467 7.21 8.52 -20.98
N PHE A 468 6.78 9.01 -19.80
CA PHE A 468 7.60 9.88 -18.97
C PHE A 468 8.79 9.14 -18.36
N ALA A 469 9.95 9.79 -18.30
CA ALA A 469 11.10 9.25 -17.61
C ALA A 469 10.88 9.25 -16.09
N GLY A 470 11.38 8.23 -15.40
CA GLY A 470 11.29 8.13 -13.94
C GLY A 470 10.02 7.50 -13.40
N ILE A 471 9.16 6.93 -14.26
CA ILE A 471 8.00 6.14 -13.80
C ILE A 471 8.52 4.92 -13.00
N PRO A 472 8.05 4.73 -11.76
CA PRO A 472 8.47 3.60 -10.94
C PRO A 472 7.84 2.29 -11.41
N SER A 473 8.46 1.16 -11.06
CA SER A 473 7.93 -0.17 -11.42
C SER A 473 6.62 -0.51 -10.69
N PHE A 474 6.42 0.04 -9.49
CA PHE A 474 5.26 -0.17 -8.64
C PHE A 474 4.65 1.16 -8.21
N ASP A 475 3.34 1.18 -7.99
CA ASP A 475 2.60 2.30 -7.41
C ASP A 475 2.77 2.36 -5.88
N LEU A 476 2.06 3.28 -5.22
CA LEU A 476 2.12 3.42 -3.76
C LEU A 476 1.41 2.27 -3.01
N GLY A 477 0.50 1.54 -3.67
CA GLY A 477 -0.20 0.38 -3.11
C GLY A 477 0.53 -0.96 -3.33
N GLY A 478 1.68 -0.95 -4.00
CA GLY A 478 2.46 -2.15 -4.33
C GLY A 478 2.04 -2.85 -5.64
N ASN A 479 1.07 -2.31 -6.38
CA ASN A 479 0.67 -2.81 -7.70
C ASN A 479 1.72 -2.44 -8.74
N GLN A 480 1.93 -3.30 -9.74
CA GLN A 480 2.76 -2.94 -10.90
C GLN A 480 2.16 -1.69 -11.55
N ARG A 481 3.00 -0.70 -11.89
CA ARG A 481 2.50 0.61 -12.32
C ARG A 481 1.86 0.64 -13.72
N ILE A 482 2.02 -0.42 -14.49
CA ILE A 482 1.40 -0.57 -15.80
C ILE A 482 0.77 -1.96 -15.82
N THR A 483 -0.55 -2.05 -15.63
CA THR A 483 -1.26 -3.34 -15.54
C THR A 483 -2.03 -3.69 -16.82
N LYS A 484 -2.64 -2.69 -17.49
CA LYS A 484 -3.44 -2.86 -18.72
C LYS A 484 -2.91 -2.07 -19.92
N GLY A 485 -1.64 -1.66 -19.86
CA GLY A 485 -0.93 -0.98 -20.95
C GLY A 485 -1.08 0.54 -20.96
N VAL A 486 -1.86 1.09 -20.04
CA VAL A 486 -1.88 2.51 -19.68
C VAL A 486 -1.73 2.59 -18.16
N ILE A 487 -1.30 3.77 -17.68
CA ILE A 487 -1.07 4.08 -16.28
C ILE A 487 -2.20 4.98 -15.77
N ASP A 488 -2.57 4.83 -14.51
CA ASP A 488 -3.48 5.75 -13.84
C ASP A 488 -2.79 7.07 -13.48
N ILE A 489 -3.57 8.16 -13.46
CA ILE A 489 -3.10 9.45 -12.92
C ILE A 489 -3.17 9.41 -11.39
N GLY A 490 -2.05 9.71 -10.72
CA GLY A 490 -1.94 9.77 -9.25
C GLY A 490 -0.91 8.80 -8.68
N ALA A 491 -0.93 8.58 -7.37
CA ALA A 491 0.01 7.70 -6.66
C ALA A 491 -0.39 6.21 -6.71
N TYR A 492 -1.61 5.90 -7.13
CA TYR A 492 -2.15 4.54 -7.13
C TYR A 492 -2.50 4.11 -8.55
N GLU A 493 -2.38 2.81 -8.78
CA GLU A 493 -2.79 2.07 -9.96
C GLU A 493 -3.89 1.08 -9.54
N ALA A 494 -5.04 1.15 -10.20
CA ALA A 494 -6.15 0.24 -10.01
C ALA A 494 -5.82 -1.10 -10.66
N LEU A 495 -5.64 -2.13 -9.82
CA LEU A 495 -5.61 -3.50 -10.29
C LEU A 495 -7.05 -4.02 -10.44
N TYR A 496 -7.40 -4.45 -11.65
CA TYR A 496 -8.74 -4.96 -11.95
C TYR A 496 -8.70 -6.10 -12.98
N TYR A 497 -9.74 -6.93 -12.93
CA TYR A 497 -9.93 -8.10 -13.78
C TYR A 497 -11.27 -8.04 -14.49
N THR A 498 -11.32 -8.60 -15.68
CA THR A 498 -12.52 -8.63 -16.51
C THR A 498 -13.23 -9.98 -16.38
N VAL A 499 -14.50 -9.95 -16.00
CA VAL A 499 -15.42 -11.09 -16.04
C VAL A 499 -16.27 -10.94 -17.29
N THR A 500 -16.18 -11.88 -18.20
CA THR A 500 -16.96 -11.92 -19.43
C THR A 500 -17.98 -13.03 -19.35
N GLY A 501 -19.26 -12.70 -19.18
CA GLY A 501 -20.33 -13.70 -19.22
C GLY A 501 -20.91 -13.86 -20.63
N ALA A 502 -21.05 -15.10 -21.09
CA ALA A 502 -21.64 -15.41 -22.38
C ALA A 502 -22.62 -16.60 -22.29
N VAL A 503 -23.71 -16.51 -23.05
CA VAL A 503 -24.64 -17.63 -23.25
C VAL A 503 -24.31 -18.34 -24.56
N SER A 504 -23.96 -19.62 -24.47
CA SER A 504 -23.83 -20.50 -25.64
C SER A 504 -25.20 -21.03 -26.05
N GLY A 505 -25.86 -20.34 -26.96
CA GLY A 505 -27.18 -20.71 -27.50
C GLY A 505 -28.26 -19.69 -27.16
N SER A 506 -29.40 -20.18 -26.67
CA SER A 506 -30.55 -19.37 -26.21
C SER A 506 -31.09 -19.96 -24.90
N ASN A 507 -32.26 -19.50 -24.44
CA ASN A 507 -33.06 -20.12 -23.37
C ASN A 507 -32.60 -19.80 -21.94
N GLY A 508 -31.94 -18.66 -21.75
CA GLY A 508 -31.58 -18.12 -20.44
C GLY A 508 -30.63 -16.94 -20.55
N THR A 509 -30.26 -16.37 -19.41
CA THR A 509 -29.34 -15.23 -19.30
C THR A 509 -28.21 -15.53 -18.31
N ILE A 510 -27.10 -14.82 -18.49
CA ILE A 510 -25.98 -14.75 -17.55
C ILE A 510 -25.77 -13.30 -17.14
N ASP A 511 -25.44 -13.06 -15.88
CA ASP A 511 -25.06 -11.76 -15.34
C ASP A 511 -23.75 -11.90 -14.55
N PRO A 512 -22.70 -11.10 -14.80
CA PRO A 512 -22.62 -10.05 -15.82
C PRO A 512 -22.67 -10.61 -17.25
N VAL A 513 -23.34 -9.90 -18.16
CA VAL A 513 -23.31 -10.22 -19.61
C VAL A 513 -22.25 -9.39 -20.32
N GLY A 514 -21.43 -10.05 -21.15
CA GLY A 514 -20.28 -9.41 -21.77
C GLY A 514 -19.21 -9.02 -20.74
N PRO A 515 -18.22 -8.21 -21.14
CA PRO A 515 -17.13 -7.82 -20.25
C PRO A 515 -17.60 -6.83 -19.19
N ALA A 516 -17.34 -7.16 -17.92
CA ALA A 516 -17.49 -6.30 -16.77
C ALA A 516 -16.20 -6.33 -15.95
N ASN A 517 -15.73 -5.17 -15.50
CA ASN A 517 -14.50 -5.07 -14.72
C ASN A 517 -14.82 -5.06 -13.23
N TYR A 518 -14.00 -5.74 -12.45
CA TYR A 518 -14.07 -5.84 -11.00
C TYR A 518 -12.69 -5.54 -10.43
N LEU A 519 -12.63 -4.83 -9.31
CA LEU A 519 -11.36 -4.57 -8.63
C LEU A 519 -10.77 -5.88 -8.12
N ALA A 520 -9.45 -5.97 -8.12
CA ALA A 520 -8.76 -7.13 -7.59
C ALA A 520 -9.19 -7.45 -6.16
N GLY A 521 -9.48 -8.72 -5.91
CA GLY A 521 -9.90 -9.24 -4.62
C GLY A 521 -11.39 -9.09 -4.32
N GLU A 522 -12.18 -8.43 -5.17
CA GLU A 522 -13.64 -8.35 -5.01
C GLU A 522 -14.30 -9.73 -5.15
N GLU A 523 -15.41 -9.90 -4.42
CA GLU A 523 -16.31 -11.03 -4.63
C GLU A 523 -17.13 -10.78 -5.90
N VAL A 524 -17.15 -11.76 -6.80
CA VAL A 524 -17.95 -11.74 -8.02
C VAL A 524 -19.01 -12.82 -7.92
N VAL A 525 -20.27 -12.43 -8.07
CA VAL A 525 -21.40 -13.35 -8.18
C VAL A 525 -21.86 -13.40 -9.63
N ILE A 526 -21.72 -14.56 -10.26
CA ILE A 526 -22.22 -14.84 -11.60
C ILE A 526 -23.58 -15.51 -11.47
N THR A 527 -24.62 -14.85 -11.97
CA THR A 527 -26.00 -15.34 -11.91
C THR A 527 -26.43 -15.92 -13.25
N LEU A 528 -26.94 -17.15 -13.24
CA LEU A 528 -27.45 -17.87 -14.39
C LEU A 528 -28.96 -18.00 -14.24
N THR A 529 -29.74 -17.47 -15.18
CA THR A 529 -31.21 -17.48 -15.10
C THR A 529 -31.77 -18.22 -16.31
N PRO A 530 -32.20 -19.49 -16.17
CA PRO A 530 -32.88 -20.22 -17.24
C PRO A 530 -34.22 -19.57 -17.62
N GLU A 531 -34.61 -19.65 -18.89
CA GLU A 531 -35.97 -19.36 -19.31
C GLU A 531 -36.94 -20.49 -18.88
N GLU A 532 -38.24 -20.20 -18.80
CA GLU A 532 -39.25 -21.17 -18.40
C GLU A 532 -39.19 -22.46 -19.25
N GLY A 533 -39.09 -23.61 -18.58
CA GLY A 533 -38.98 -24.93 -19.23
C GLY A 533 -37.56 -25.38 -19.56
N TYR A 534 -36.56 -24.57 -19.24
CA TYR A 534 -35.14 -24.89 -19.37
C TYR A 534 -34.43 -24.89 -18.01
N ASP A 535 -33.24 -25.47 -18.00
CA ASP A 535 -32.35 -25.59 -16.86
C ASP A 535 -30.90 -25.40 -17.33
N VAL A 536 -29.96 -25.13 -16.43
CA VAL A 536 -28.54 -25.04 -16.79
C VAL A 536 -28.07 -26.42 -17.27
N SER A 537 -27.50 -26.48 -18.49
CA SER A 537 -26.95 -27.73 -19.05
C SER A 537 -25.43 -27.83 -18.95
N THR A 538 -24.73 -26.71 -19.07
CA THR A 538 -23.28 -26.63 -18.82
C THR A 538 -22.93 -25.26 -18.28
N PHE A 539 -21.90 -25.20 -17.44
CA PHE A 539 -21.30 -23.93 -17.01
C PHE A 539 -19.78 -24.08 -16.97
N THR A 540 -19.06 -23.23 -17.70
CA THR A 540 -17.60 -23.28 -17.74
C THR A 540 -16.99 -21.95 -17.36
N ILE A 541 -15.89 -21.99 -16.62
CA ILE A 541 -15.00 -20.86 -16.35
C ILE A 541 -13.67 -21.14 -17.06
N ASN A 542 -13.24 -20.23 -17.94
CA ASN A 542 -11.98 -20.35 -18.69
C ASN A 542 -11.84 -21.73 -19.38
N SER A 543 -12.91 -22.17 -20.04
CA SER A 543 -13.05 -23.49 -20.70
C SER A 543 -13.02 -24.73 -19.78
N THR A 544 -12.97 -24.56 -18.46
CA THR A 544 -13.05 -25.63 -17.47
C THR A 544 -14.49 -25.76 -16.98
N ASP A 545 -15.00 -26.98 -16.79
CA ASP A 545 -16.37 -27.22 -16.32
C ASP A 545 -16.51 -26.98 -14.81
N TYR A 546 -17.51 -26.19 -14.44
CA TYR A 546 -17.84 -25.76 -13.09
C TYR A 546 -19.32 -26.01 -12.75
N PHE A 547 -20.04 -26.81 -13.56
CA PHE A 547 -21.46 -27.09 -13.33
C PHE A 547 -21.77 -27.61 -11.91
N ASP A 548 -20.92 -28.46 -11.33
CA ASP A 548 -21.13 -29.00 -9.97
C ASP A 548 -20.86 -27.98 -8.84
N GLN A 549 -20.37 -26.79 -9.18
CA GLN A 549 -20.01 -25.73 -8.22
C GLN A 549 -21.01 -24.57 -8.21
N ILE A 550 -22.05 -24.62 -9.05
CA ILE A 550 -23.12 -23.61 -9.03
C ILE A 550 -24.14 -23.95 -7.93
N ALA A 551 -24.56 -22.94 -7.17
CA ALA A 551 -25.59 -23.08 -6.15
C ALA A 551 -26.97 -22.75 -6.73
N ASP A 552 -27.91 -23.69 -6.57
CA ASP A 552 -29.33 -23.52 -6.92
C ASP A 552 -30.01 -22.58 -5.91
N GLN A 553 -30.62 -21.51 -6.44
CA GLN A 553 -31.36 -20.49 -5.70
C GLN A 553 -32.88 -20.59 -5.93
N GLY A 554 -33.36 -21.68 -6.53
CA GLY A 554 -34.75 -21.95 -6.88
C GLY A 554 -35.09 -21.55 -8.32
N ASP A 555 -35.02 -20.26 -8.64
CA ASP A 555 -35.34 -19.72 -9.98
C ASP A 555 -34.08 -19.35 -10.79
N SER A 556 -32.90 -19.53 -10.21
CA SER A 556 -31.60 -19.20 -10.82
C SER A 556 -30.49 -20.01 -10.17
N TYR A 557 -29.32 -19.98 -10.80
CA TYR A 557 -28.09 -20.55 -10.26
C TYR A 557 -27.05 -19.46 -10.07
N THR A 558 -26.16 -19.67 -9.10
CA THR A 558 -25.09 -18.72 -8.78
C THR A 558 -23.75 -19.42 -8.70
N TYR A 559 -22.73 -18.83 -9.31
CA TYR A 559 -21.34 -19.13 -9.03
C TYR A 559 -20.72 -17.93 -8.32
N THR A 560 -20.02 -18.15 -7.21
CA THR A 560 -19.37 -17.09 -6.45
C THR A 560 -17.87 -17.28 -6.52
N GLU A 561 -17.18 -16.35 -7.16
CA GLU A 561 -15.74 -16.18 -7.00
C GLU A 561 -15.51 -15.27 -5.79
N ALA A 562 -15.02 -15.84 -4.68
CA ALA A 562 -14.90 -15.10 -3.42
C ALA A 562 -13.89 -13.95 -3.49
N SER A 563 -12.89 -14.05 -4.37
CA SER A 563 -11.83 -13.06 -4.50
C SER A 563 -11.20 -13.13 -5.90
N ILE A 564 -11.63 -12.28 -6.81
CA ILE A 564 -11.14 -12.29 -8.19
C ILE A 564 -9.66 -11.89 -8.26
N SER A 565 -8.86 -12.73 -8.91
CA SER A 565 -7.40 -12.55 -9.06
C SER A 565 -6.90 -12.77 -10.49
N ASP A 566 -7.79 -13.09 -11.42
CA ASP A 566 -7.52 -13.29 -12.84
C ASP A 566 -8.78 -12.95 -13.66
N ASP A 567 -8.61 -12.72 -14.96
CA ASP A 567 -9.74 -12.55 -15.88
C ASP A 567 -10.56 -13.86 -15.98
N ILE A 568 -11.88 -13.74 -16.05
CA ILE A 568 -12.82 -14.87 -16.08
C ILE A 568 -13.64 -14.82 -17.38
N ASP A 569 -13.59 -15.89 -18.18
CA ASP A 569 -14.54 -16.15 -19.26
C ASP A 569 -15.57 -17.19 -18.81
N ALA A 570 -16.78 -16.73 -18.49
CA ALA A 570 -17.87 -17.54 -17.95
C ALA A 570 -18.90 -17.84 -19.04
N VAL A 571 -19.02 -19.11 -19.43
CA VAL A 571 -19.92 -19.54 -20.50
C VAL A 571 -20.97 -20.52 -19.97
N VAL A 572 -22.24 -20.19 -20.16
CA VAL A 572 -23.37 -21.04 -19.77
C VAL A 572 -24.13 -21.54 -21.00
N SER A 573 -24.63 -22.78 -20.95
CA SER A 573 -25.66 -23.26 -21.87
C SER A 573 -26.88 -23.71 -21.09
N PHE A 574 -28.07 -23.55 -21.68
CA PHE A 574 -29.34 -23.97 -21.10
C PHE A 574 -29.99 -25.07 -21.94
N GLY A 575 -30.45 -26.12 -21.27
CA GLY A 575 -31.04 -27.30 -21.87
C GLY A 575 -32.31 -27.75 -21.16
N ILE A 576 -32.93 -28.83 -21.61
CA ILE A 576 -34.14 -29.37 -20.97
C ILE A 576 -33.72 -30.18 -19.72
N PRO A 577 -34.35 -29.96 -18.53
CA PRO A 577 -33.96 -30.63 -17.28
C PRO A 577 -33.97 -32.16 -17.44
N ASN A 578 -32.85 -32.81 -17.08
CA ASN A 578 -32.65 -34.23 -17.34
C ASN A 578 -32.51 -35.12 -16.08
N SER A 579 -32.60 -34.56 -14.86
CA SER A 579 -32.42 -35.31 -13.60
C SER A 579 -33.75 -35.78 -12.97
N LEU A 580 -33.93 -37.09 -12.83
CA LEU A 580 -34.81 -37.68 -11.82
C LEU A 580 -33.97 -38.75 -11.12
N ALA A 581 -33.94 -38.74 -9.79
CA ALA A 581 -33.16 -39.65 -8.97
C ALA A 581 -33.46 -41.13 -9.30
N GLU A 582 -32.45 -41.89 -9.71
CA GLU A 582 -32.56 -43.34 -9.92
C GLU A 582 -32.51 -44.07 -8.56
N THR A 583 -33.66 -44.40 -8.00
CA THR A 583 -33.77 -45.36 -6.90
C THR A 583 -34.20 -46.73 -7.43
N GLY A 584 -33.30 -47.72 -7.36
CA GLY A 584 -33.66 -49.15 -7.30
C GLY A 584 -33.92 -49.90 -8.61
N LEU A 585 -33.10 -49.70 -9.65
CA LEU A 585 -33.21 -50.42 -10.93
C LEU A 585 -32.76 -51.90 -10.90
N ASP A 586 -32.15 -52.38 -9.82
CA ASP A 586 -31.61 -53.77 -9.78
C ASP A 586 -32.69 -54.87 -9.69
N ALA A 587 -33.98 -54.52 -9.52
CA ALA A 587 -35.04 -55.48 -9.23
C ALA A 587 -35.97 -55.82 -10.41
N PHE A 588 -35.95 -55.05 -11.51
CA PHE A 588 -36.87 -55.27 -12.64
C PHE A 588 -36.40 -54.62 -13.94
N ASN A 589 -36.83 -55.16 -15.08
CA ASN A 589 -36.45 -54.68 -16.41
C ASN A 589 -37.67 -54.21 -17.20
N VAL A 590 -37.49 -53.11 -17.94
CA VAL A 590 -38.49 -52.57 -18.87
C VAL A 590 -37.88 -52.50 -20.27
N TYR A 591 -38.50 -53.15 -21.25
CA TYR A 591 -37.96 -53.24 -22.61
C TYR A 591 -39.04 -53.53 -23.67
N PRO A 592 -38.79 -53.32 -24.98
CA PRO A 592 -37.67 -52.55 -25.52
C PRO A 592 -37.83 -51.07 -25.21
N ILE A 593 -36.72 -50.39 -24.94
CA ILE A 593 -36.64 -48.94 -24.89
C ILE A 593 -35.59 -48.54 -25.95
N PRO A 594 -35.98 -47.88 -27.06
CA PRO A 594 -37.31 -47.40 -27.41
C PRO A 594 -38.33 -48.51 -27.76
N THR A 595 -39.62 -48.24 -27.55
CA THR A 595 -40.74 -49.13 -27.94
C THR A 595 -41.57 -48.55 -29.09
N ASN A 596 -42.18 -49.42 -29.89
CA ASN A 596 -43.18 -49.05 -30.90
C ASN A 596 -44.60 -49.29 -30.40
N ASP A 597 -44.97 -50.51 -29.99
CA ASP A 597 -46.38 -50.81 -29.67
C ASP A 597 -46.59 -51.43 -28.30
N GLN A 598 -45.54 -52.00 -27.70
CA GLN A 598 -45.62 -52.85 -26.51
C GLN A 598 -44.40 -52.67 -25.62
N LEU A 599 -44.63 -52.58 -24.32
CA LEU A 599 -43.61 -52.46 -23.29
C LEU A 599 -43.68 -53.69 -22.38
N PHE A 600 -42.60 -54.47 -22.34
CA PHE A 600 -42.43 -55.62 -21.47
C PHE A 600 -41.84 -55.14 -20.15
N ILE A 601 -42.47 -55.55 -19.06
CA ILE A 601 -42.01 -55.36 -17.70
C ILE A 601 -41.77 -56.76 -17.13
N GLU A 602 -40.54 -57.02 -16.66
CA GLU A 602 -40.10 -58.30 -16.12
C GLU A 602 -39.45 -58.13 -14.75
N GLY A 603 -39.59 -59.14 -13.88
CA GLY A 603 -38.97 -59.16 -12.55
C GLY A 603 -39.89 -58.71 -11.41
N ILE A 604 -41.06 -58.14 -11.72
CA ILE A 604 -42.07 -57.72 -10.74
C ILE A 604 -43.48 -58.12 -11.16
N GLU A 605 -44.35 -58.37 -10.18
CA GLU A 605 -45.79 -58.51 -10.39
C GLU A 605 -46.48 -57.14 -10.22
N ILE A 606 -47.24 -56.72 -11.24
CA ILE A 606 -47.76 -55.36 -11.35
C ILE A 606 -49.19 -55.29 -10.79
N ASN A 607 -49.41 -54.43 -9.79
CA ASN A 607 -50.72 -54.17 -9.18
C ASN A 607 -51.32 -52.80 -9.60
N GLY A 608 -50.49 -51.91 -10.15
CA GLY A 608 -50.92 -50.64 -10.70
C GLY A 608 -49.87 -50.04 -11.62
N LEU A 609 -50.30 -49.27 -12.61
CA LEU A 609 -49.40 -48.61 -13.55
C LEU A 609 -49.98 -47.28 -14.02
N GLU A 610 -49.13 -46.25 -14.05
CA GLU A 610 -49.45 -44.94 -14.59
C GLU A 610 -48.37 -44.50 -15.58
N ILE A 611 -48.77 -43.91 -16.69
CA ILE A 611 -47.87 -43.33 -17.69
C ILE A 611 -48.18 -41.85 -17.78
N TYR A 612 -47.14 -41.03 -17.64
CA TYR A 612 -47.19 -39.58 -17.77
C TYR A 612 -46.36 -39.14 -18.97
N SER A 613 -46.80 -38.10 -19.69
CA SER A 613 -45.97 -37.42 -20.68
C SER A 613 -44.76 -36.76 -20.00
N ALA A 614 -43.73 -36.40 -20.78
CA ALA A 614 -42.61 -35.58 -20.29
C ALA A 614 -43.05 -34.25 -19.64
N SER A 615 -44.25 -33.75 -19.96
CA SER A 615 -44.85 -32.55 -19.36
C SER A 615 -45.67 -32.83 -18.08
N GLY A 616 -45.58 -34.03 -17.49
CA GLY A 616 -46.27 -34.39 -16.25
C GLY A 616 -47.77 -34.67 -16.39
N LYS A 617 -48.32 -34.81 -17.61
CA LYS A 617 -49.74 -35.12 -17.82
C LYS A 617 -49.96 -36.63 -17.78
N LEU A 618 -50.90 -37.11 -16.96
CA LEU A 618 -51.31 -38.52 -16.97
C LEU A 618 -51.93 -38.87 -18.34
N VAL A 619 -51.31 -39.81 -19.06
CA VAL A 619 -51.75 -40.27 -20.39
C VAL A 619 -52.32 -41.68 -20.37
N LYS A 620 -51.95 -42.51 -19.39
CA LYS A 620 -52.49 -43.87 -19.25
C LYS A 620 -52.47 -44.31 -17.80
N GLN A 621 -53.52 -45.00 -17.35
CA GLN A 621 -53.59 -45.58 -16.02
C GLN A 621 -54.25 -46.96 -16.09
N LEU A 622 -53.65 -47.95 -15.44
CA LEU A 622 -54.13 -49.31 -15.28
C LEU A 622 -54.07 -49.66 -13.80
N LYS A 623 -55.06 -50.41 -13.29
CA LYS A 623 -55.17 -50.79 -11.87
C LYS A 623 -55.52 -52.27 -11.73
N GLY A 624 -55.04 -52.90 -10.66
CA GLY A 624 -55.17 -54.34 -10.41
C GLY A 624 -54.06 -55.15 -11.08
N ASN A 625 -54.12 -56.49 -10.96
CA ASN A 625 -53.12 -57.39 -11.52
C ASN A 625 -52.99 -57.21 -13.05
N ILE A 626 -51.94 -56.51 -13.48
CA ILE A 626 -51.67 -56.18 -14.90
C ILE A 626 -50.71 -57.21 -15.49
N GLU A 627 -51.09 -57.78 -16.63
CA GLU A 627 -50.22 -58.68 -17.40
C GLU A 627 -49.25 -57.89 -18.29
N SER A 628 -48.01 -58.38 -18.39
CA SER A 628 -46.99 -57.91 -19.33
C SER A 628 -47.09 -58.72 -20.64
N PRO A 629 -47.03 -58.11 -21.84
CA PRO A 629 -46.66 -56.72 -22.11
C PRO A 629 -47.81 -55.71 -21.98
N VAL A 630 -47.44 -54.48 -21.62
CA VAL A 630 -48.32 -53.30 -21.61
C VAL A 630 -48.38 -52.72 -23.02
N VAL A 631 -49.59 -52.62 -23.60
CA VAL A 631 -49.80 -52.01 -24.92
C VAL A 631 -49.66 -50.48 -24.81
N VAL A 632 -48.83 -49.88 -25.66
CA VAL A 632 -48.54 -48.44 -25.70
C VAL A 632 -48.64 -47.83 -27.10
N SER A 633 -49.26 -48.55 -28.05
CA SER A 633 -49.45 -48.09 -29.44
C SER A 633 -50.36 -46.87 -29.58
N ASP A 634 -51.18 -46.59 -28.56
CA ASP A 634 -52.05 -45.43 -28.45
C ASP A 634 -51.33 -44.16 -28.01
N LEU A 635 -50.08 -44.27 -27.54
CA LEU A 635 -49.25 -43.12 -27.18
C LEU A 635 -48.61 -42.51 -28.43
N THR A 636 -48.55 -41.18 -28.47
CA THR A 636 -47.81 -40.44 -29.50
C THR A 636 -46.30 -40.69 -29.36
N LYS A 637 -45.52 -40.41 -30.40
CA LYS A 637 -44.06 -40.46 -30.32
C LYS A 637 -43.55 -39.47 -29.27
N GLY A 638 -42.66 -39.89 -28.38
CA GLY A 638 -42.14 -39.02 -27.31
C GLY A 638 -41.55 -39.75 -26.11
N LEU A 639 -41.04 -38.98 -25.15
CA LEU A 639 -40.53 -39.46 -23.86
C LEU A 639 -41.69 -39.53 -22.84
N TYR A 640 -41.73 -40.64 -22.09
CA TYR A 640 -42.75 -40.90 -21.08
C TYR A 640 -42.13 -41.35 -19.76
N ILE A 641 -42.81 -41.01 -18.67
CA ILE A 641 -42.52 -41.49 -17.32
C ILE A 641 -43.53 -42.59 -17.00
N LEU A 642 -43.04 -43.76 -16.63
CA LEU A 642 -43.81 -44.91 -16.23
C LEU A 642 -43.66 -45.11 -14.71
N ILE A 643 -44.77 -45.04 -13.99
CA ILE A 643 -44.87 -45.31 -12.56
C ILE A 643 -45.55 -46.67 -12.40
N ILE A 644 -44.94 -47.57 -11.64
CA ILE A 644 -45.41 -48.94 -11.42
C ILE A 644 -45.58 -49.16 -9.92
N GLU A 645 -46.73 -49.64 -9.50
CA GLU A 645 -47.00 -50.13 -8.15
C GLU A 645 -47.03 -51.66 -8.18
N ASP A 646 -46.17 -52.30 -7.39
CA ASP A 646 -46.16 -53.75 -7.28
C ASP A 646 -47.19 -54.28 -6.27
N ILE A 647 -47.36 -55.60 -6.20
CA ILE A 647 -48.30 -56.25 -5.27
C ILE A 647 -47.97 -56.02 -3.79
N SER A 648 -46.75 -55.58 -3.46
CA SER A 648 -46.35 -55.24 -2.09
C SER A 648 -46.67 -53.78 -1.73
N GLY A 649 -47.11 -52.99 -2.71
CA GLY A 649 -47.39 -51.56 -2.59
C GLY A 649 -46.15 -50.68 -2.77
N GLU A 650 -45.02 -51.23 -3.23
CA GLU A 650 -43.84 -50.45 -3.55
C GLU A 650 -44.00 -49.78 -4.92
N VAL A 651 -43.67 -48.48 -4.98
CA VAL A 651 -43.79 -47.68 -6.19
C VAL A 651 -42.41 -47.48 -6.82
N ARG A 652 -42.29 -47.81 -8.11
CA ARG A 652 -41.06 -47.69 -8.91
C ARG A 652 -41.33 -46.80 -10.12
N THR A 653 -40.31 -46.05 -10.56
CA THR A 653 -40.43 -45.12 -11.69
C THR A 653 -39.35 -45.37 -12.72
N VAL A 654 -39.73 -45.47 -14.00
CA VAL A 654 -38.83 -45.71 -15.13
C VAL A 654 -39.20 -44.80 -16.29
N ARG A 655 -38.20 -44.37 -17.08
CA ARG A 655 -38.42 -43.61 -18.32
C ARG A 655 -38.44 -44.57 -19.51
N PHE A 656 -39.31 -44.32 -20.48
CA PHE A 656 -39.23 -44.99 -21.78
C PHE A 656 -39.52 -44.05 -22.95
N VAL A 657 -38.96 -44.38 -24.11
CA VAL A 657 -39.15 -43.64 -25.36
C VAL A 657 -40.10 -44.42 -26.25
N LYS A 658 -41.14 -43.74 -26.74
CA LYS A 658 -42.07 -44.23 -27.76
C LYS A 658 -41.66 -43.68 -29.12
N ASN A 659 -41.34 -44.59 -30.04
CA ASN A 659 -40.94 -44.27 -31.42
C ASN A 659 -42.10 -44.11 -32.39
#